data_AF-A0A4R8WNA7-F1
#
_entry.id   AF-A0A4R8WNA7-F1
#
_cell.length_a   1.000
_cell.length_b   1.000
_cell.length_c   1.000
_cell.angle_alpha   90.00
_cell.angle_beta   90.00
_cell.angle_gamma   90.00
#
_symmetry.space_group_name_H-M   'P 1'
#
loop_
_entity.id
_entity.type
_entity.pdbx_description
1 polymer ?
#
loop_
_entity_poly.entity_id
_entity_poly.type
_entity_poly.pdbx_seq_one_letter_code
_entity_poly.pdbx_strand_id
1 'polypeptide(L)'
;MSDLTRRFPFDVRPLHRESIASYTERVLAANFATTAHKNYLVRLATKSTKPADVERTWLELLTAKTKRPRLHLVKEPSAWLAHADGTSCEFCTDLLPATRHMCVLCAGGASVEQNPHFDGLVCIRHSRWVGLSTTSDAQHPVGNDHIRAEVQFRKLRRRHRLDVRFFVLLRDSIMTSLTGEVAPLTEAEAFPRIIAVATAITDPNFTLRFFSPQTPYADAHRLLVETLDRMLDDPPDRLVRAIWLYMRPTVWAVRHAVLTDAPFDAAWPHDFPLDPRVARTFTALRDALEPFEAYLGVTGDDPVSAAQFGLTFTSERRLAAPTQTGETRQILAICTVGHQFETDRERPFAPRPTIGPKCPVCHGHLIIPGYNDLASARPDIGAEFDVTRNAGLTAQQVSPGSKETYFWLCPDKGHSYPASASNRTSANSKCPVCLNRLIVPGVNDVATTHPWLLSEWHPAWLQQVPPSKYGSGSKVMNMWLCKRGHEYLMTIADRVQSKGCDECTTGTRRPSTPSLPESHPALAAEWHPTRNEGLSPEEFSASCQDKFYWLCDKGHTFRQRIDRRVAGYKCSVCSRRTLVPNVNDLRTTEPVLVTEFHSYLNGPKDPGRIFAGTDLYWWKCQAHGHVYKQSVPHRVKSKGCPKCPMSERILNR
;
A
#
# COMPACT_ATOMS: atom_id res chain seq x y z
N MET A 1 -70.58 -46.63 2.61
CA MET A 1 -69.75 -45.47 2.22
C MET A 1 -68.36 -45.68 2.81
N SER A 2 -67.29 -45.24 2.13
CA SER A 2 -65.93 -45.27 2.71
C SER A 2 -65.85 -44.31 3.90
N ASP A 3 -65.09 -44.67 4.94
CA ASP A 3 -64.80 -43.76 6.05
C ASP A 3 -64.02 -42.52 5.60
N LEU A 4 -63.42 -42.50 4.39
CA LEU A 4 -62.91 -41.28 3.78
C LEU A 4 -64.03 -40.34 3.31
N THR A 5 -65.11 -40.86 2.72
CA THR A 5 -66.19 -40.07 2.12
C THR A 5 -67.34 -39.75 3.07
N ARG A 6 -67.47 -40.46 4.21
CA ARG A 6 -68.43 -40.13 5.27
C ARG A 6 -68.12 -38.75 5.86
N ARG A 7 -69.11 -37.85 5.90
CA ARG A 7 -68.96 -36.50 6.48
C ARG A 7 -68.96 -36.52 8.00
N PHE A 8 -68.42 -35.46 8.59
CA PHE A 8 -68.63 -35.16 10.00
C PHE A 8 -70.07 -34.64 10.22
N PRO A 9 -70.78 -35.09 11.28
CA PRO A 9 -72.18 -34.72 11.52
C PRO A 9 -72.40 -33.24 11.87
N PHE A 10 -71.43 -32.57 12.49
CA PHE A 10 -71.50 -31.16 12.90
C PHE A 10 -70.54 -30.31 12.06
N ASP A 11 -71.07 -29.31 11.33
CA ASP A 11 -70.26 -28.35 10.57
C ASP A 11 -69.63 -27.31 11.49
N VAL A 12 -68.33 -27.10 11.33
CA VAL A 12 -67.56 -26.05 12.02
C VAL A 12 -67.02 -25.09 10.98
N ARG A 13 -67.33 -23.80 11.13
CA ARG A 13 -66.83 -22.76 10.24
C ARG A 13 -65.39 -22.39 10.61
N PRO A 14 -64.46 -22.30 9.64
CA PRO A 14 -63.13 -21.76 9.90
C PRO A 14 -63.25 -20.27 10.22
N LEU A 15 -62.44 -19.81 11.17
CA LEU A 15 -62.34 -18.44 11.62
C LEU A 15 -61.25 -17.69 10.83
N HIS A 16 -61.21 -16.36 10.97
CA HIS A 16 -60.29 -15.53 10.21
C HIS A 16 -58.84 -15.91 10.52
N ARG A 17 -58.08 -16.35 9.50
CA ARG A 17 -56.67 -16.78 9.58
C ARG A 17 -56.41 -17.94 10.57
N GLU A 18 -57.43 -18.71 10.95
CA GLU A 18 -57.28 -19.88 11.84
C GLU A 18 -56.24 -20.87 11.28
N SER A 19 -55.40 -21.43 12.14
CA SER A 19 -54.39 -22.41 11.71
C SER A 19 -55.01 -23.79 11.46
N ILE A 20 -54.34 -24.63 10.65
CA ILE A 20 -54.78 -26.03 10.42
C ILE A 20 -54.90 -26.77 11.76
N ALA A 21 -54.00 -26.53 12.72
CA ALA A 21 -54.02 -27.17 14.04
C ALA A 21 -55.28 -26.77 14.84
N SER A 22 -55.54 -25.48 15.01
CA SER A 22 -56.69 -25.02 15.82
C SER A 22 -58.04 -25.38 15.19
N TYR A 23 -58.17 -25.26 13.86
CA TYR A 23 -59.37 -25.72 13.17
C TYR A 23 -59.57 -27.24 13.29
N THR A 24 -58.48 -28.02 13.24
CA THR A 24 -58.52 -29.47 13.42
C THR A 24 -59.08 -29.83 14.81
N GLU A 25 -58.57 -29.20 15.88
CA GLU A 25 -59.07 -29.47 17.24
C GLU A 25 -60.54 -29.12 17.37
N ARG A 26 -60.97 -27.94 16.90
CA ARG A 26 -62.38 -27.51 16.92
C ARG A 26 -63.30 -28.43 16.13
N VAL A 27 -62.90 -28.85 14.92
CA VAL A 27 -63.65 -29.81 14.10
C VAL A 27 -63.77 -31.16 14.78
N LEU A 28 -62.67 -31.69 15.33
CA LEU A 28 -62.66 -32.99 15.99
C LEU A 28 -63.50 -32.97 17.27
N ALA A 29 -63.31 -31.97 18.14
CA ALA A 29 -64.05 -31.81 19.39
C ALA A 29 -65.56 -31.68 19.16
N ALA A 30 -65.98 -30.82 18.21
CA ALA A 30 -67.40 -30.66 17.85
C ALA A 30 -68.03 -31.94 17.28
N ASN A 31 -67.23 -32.89 16.81
CA ASN A 31 -67.67 -34.16 16.22
C ASN A 31 -67.34 -35.38 17.06
N PHE A 32 -66.98 -35.19 18.35
CA PHE A 32 -66.61 -36.26 19.28
C PHE A 32 -65.51 -37.20 18.73
N ALA A 33 -64.63 -36.65 17.90
CA ALA A 33 -63.52 -37.34 17.25
C ALA A 33 -62.19 -36.98 17.93
N THR A 34 -61.19 -37.83 17.77
CA THR A 34 -59.88 -37.67 18.43
C THR A 34 -58.74 -37.55 17.42
N THR A 35 -57.57 -37.14 17.88
CA THR A 35 -56.34 -37.16 17.07
C THR A 35 -56.02 -38.57 16.53
N ALA A 36 -56.40 -39.63 17.25
CA ALA A 36 -56.30 -41.00 16.74
C ALA A 36 -57.21 -41.25 15.52
N HIS A 37 -58.43 -40.70 15.52
CA HIS A 37 -59.34 -40.75 14.37
C HIS A 37 -58.78 -39.97 13.16
N LYS A 38 -58.22 -38.77 13.36
CA LYS A 38 -57.45 -38.05 12.31
C LYS A 38 -56.34 -38.94 11.75
N ASN A 39 -55.51 -39.52 12.61
CA ASN A 39 -54.35 -40.32 12.20
C ASN A 39 -54.76 -41.65 11.53
N TYR A 40 -55.95 -42.17 11.80
CA TYR A 40 -56.55 -43.28 11.07
C TYR A 40 -56.96 -42.85 9.65
N LEU A 41 -57.71 -41.76 9.52
CA LEU A 41 -58.17 -41.25 8.21
C LEU A 41 -57.01 -40.88 7.28
N VAL A 42 -55.95 -40.25 7.81
CA VAL A 42 -54.74 -39.94 7.05
C VAL A 42 -54.05 -41.22 6.55
N ARG A 43 -53.85 -42.22 7.41
CA ARG A 43 -53.26 -43.51 7.01
C ARG A 43 -54.10 -44.30 6.00
N LEU A 44 -55.41 -44.09 6.01
CA LEU A 44 -56.33 -44.68 5.03
C LEU A 44 -56.29 -43.93 3.68
N ALA A 45 -55.91 -42.66 3.66
CA ALA A 45 -55.84 -41.82 2.47
C ALA A 45 -54.44 -41.74 1.81
N THR A 46 -53.35 -41.85 2.59
CA THR A 46 -51.98 -41.82 2.05
C THR A 46 -51.05 -42.80 2.77
N LYS A 47 -50.10 -43.36 2.01
CA LYS A 47 -48.97 -44.15 2.52
C LYS A 47 -47.70 -43.32 2.74
N SER A 48 -47.69 -42.03 2.37
CA SER A 48 -46.52 -41.17 2.58
C SER A 48 -46.36 -40.84 4.06
N THR A 49 -45.13 -40.95 4.56
CA THR A 49 -44.73 -40.54 5.91
C THR A 49 -44.12 -39.13 5.94
N LYS A 50 -43.99 -38.46 4.79
CA LYS A 50 -43.43 -37.11 4.71
C LYS A 50 -44.41 -36.10 5.35
N PRO A 51 -43.99 -35.23 6.28
CA PRO A 51 -44.88 -34.30 6.98
C PRO A 51 -45.74 -33.43 6.06
N ALA A 52 -45.16 -32.90 4.97
CA ALA A 52 -45.88 -32.06 4.00
C ALA A 52 -46.96 -32.82 3.21
N ASP A 53 -46.72 -34.11 2.88
CA ASP A 53 -47.74 -34.94 2.24
C ASP A 53 -48.88 -35.27 3.22
N VAL A 54 -48.53 -35.58 4.48
CA VAL A 54 -49.49 -35.84 5.56
C VAL A 54 -50.39 -34.63 5.83
N GLU A 55 -49.81 -33.42 5.88
CA GLU A 55 -50.57 -32.18 6.09
C GLU A 55 -51.47 -31.85 4.90
N ARG A 56 -50.97 -31.98 3.65
CA ARG A 56 -51.77 -31.81 2.43
C ARG A 56 -52.94 -32.79 2.39
N THR A 57 -52.70 -34.08 2.61
CA THR A 57 -53.75 -35.10 2.67
C THR A 57 -54.77 -34.80 3.78
N TRP A 58 -54.33 -34.29 4.94
CA TRP A 58 -55.26 -33.91 6.00
C TRP A 58 -56.15 -32.71 5.63
N LEU A 59 -55.61 -31.72 4.90
CA LEU A 59 -56.38 -30.57 4.42
C LEU A 59 -57.44 -30.96 3.37
N GLU A 60 -57.09 -31.88 2.47
CA GLU A 60 -58.03 -32.48 1.50
C GLU A 60 -59.15 -33.25 2.23
N LEU A 61 -58.80 -34.03 3.26
CA LEU A 61 -59.77 -34.72 4.10
C LEU A 61 -60.67 -33.74 4.84
N LEU A 62 -60.15 -32.70 5.50
CA LEU A 62 -60.94 -31.66 6.16
C LEU A 62 -61.94 -31.00 5.19
N THR A 63 -61.50 -30.68 3.97
CA THR A 63 -62.33 -30.13 2.89
C THR A 63 -63.52 -31.06 2.57
N ALA A 64 -63.26 -32.36 2.41
CA ALA A 64 -64.28 -33.37 2.16
C ALA A 64 -65.22 -33.60 3.37
N LYS A 65 -64.66 -33.64 4.59
CA LYS A 65 -65.42 -33.85 5.83
C LYS A 65 -66.40 -32.73 6.15
N THR A 66 -66.01 -31.48 5.87
CA THR A 66 -66.75 -30.26 6.23
C THR A 66 -67.56 -29.66 5.07
N LYS A 67 -67.46 -30.24 3.85
CA LYS A 67 -68.14 -29.75 2.63
C LYS A 67 -67.73 -28.30 2.26
N ARG A 68 -66.47 -27.92 2.52
CA ARG A 68 -65.93 -26.57 2.30
C ARG A 68 -64.80 -26.62 1.27
N PRO A 69 -65.01 -26.21 0.00
CA PRO A 69 -64.03 -26.40 -1.07
C PRO A 69 -62.76 -25.54 -0.91
N ARG A 70 -62.79 -24.54 -0.04
CA ARG A 70 -61.63 -23.75 0.39
C ARG A 70 -61.76 -23.46 1.87
N LEU A 71 -60.71 -23.73 2.63
CA LEU A 71 -60.67 -23.51 4.08
C LEU A 71 -59.77 -22.33 4.50
N HIS A 72 -58.83 -21.89 3.65
CA HIS A 72 -57.90 -20.77 3.91
C HIS A 72 -57.09 -20.89 5.23
N LEU A 73 -56.81 -22.13 5.65
CA LEU A 73 -56.08 -22.47 6.89
C LEU A 73 -54.58 -22.62 6.70
N VAL A 74 -54.12 -22.82 5.46
CA VAL A 74 -52.70 -23.02 5.14
C VAL A 74 -51.94 -21.77 5.57
N LYS A 75 -50.73 -21.97 6.09
CA LYS A 75 -49.73 -20.93 6.30
C LYS A 75 -49.16 -20.45 4.95
N GLU A 76 -50.04 -20.02 4.04
CA GLU A 76 -49.65 -19.09 3.01
C GLU A 76 -49.13 -17.83 3.74
N PRO A 77 -47.95 -17.30 3.39
CA PRO A 77 -47.60 -15.95 3.80
C PRO A 77 -48.79 -15.08 3.38
N SER A 78 -49.40 -14.34 4.31
CA SER A 78 -50.37 -13.33 3.90
C SER A 78 -49.72 -12.48 2.81
N ALA A 79 -50.47 -11.93 1.85
CA ALA A 79 -49.91 -11.17 0.71
C ALA A 79 -49.08 -9.91 1.09
N TRP A 80 -48.82 -9.71 2.39
CA TRP A 80 -48.01 -8.67 3.05
C TRP A 80 -46.69 -9.21 3.63
N LEU A 81 -46.50 -10.53 3.68
CA LEU A 81 -45.25 -11.21 4.06
C LEU A 81 -44.48 -11.76 2.84
N ALA A 82 -45.12 -11.74 1.68
CA ALA A 82 -44.47 -11.85 0.39
C ALA A 82 -44.31 -10.45 -0.23
N HIS A 83 -43.21 -10.22 -0.93
CA HIS A 83 -43.02 -9.10 -1.84
C HIS A 83 -43.92 -9.25 -3.07
N ALA A 84 -43.97 -8.23 -3.93
CA ALA A 84 -44.80 -8.22 -5.14
C ALA A 84 -44.44 -9.32 -6.16
N ASP A 85 -43.24 -9.90 -6.07
CA ASP A 85 -42.77 -11.04 -6.87
C ASP A 85 -43.14 -12.41 -6.28
N GLY A 86 -43.83 -12.45 -5.13
CA GLY A 86 -44.21 -13.66 -4.42
C GLY A 86 -43.13 -14.24 -3.49
N THR A 87 -41.93 -13.66 -3.43
CA THR A 87 -40.86 -14.10 -2.51
C THR A 87 -41.08 -13.56 -1.10
N SER A 88 -40.74 -14.33 -0.06
CA SER A 88 -40.86 -13.87 1.33
C SER A 88 -39.54 -13.32 1.89
N CYS A 89 -39.63 -12.20 2.62
CA CYS A 89 -38.51 -11.68 3.40
C CYS A 89 -38.32 -12.52 4.68
N GLU A 90 -37.16 -13.17 4.78
CA GLU A 90 -36.72 -13.99 5.93
C GLU A 90 -36.82 -13.22 7.25
N PHE A 91 -36.33 -11.99 7.27
CA PHE A 91 -36.46 -11.09 8.42
C PHE A 91 -37.93 -10.81 8.79
N CYS A 92 -38.85 -10.68 7.82
CA CYS A 92 -40.26 -10.44 8.15
C CYS A 92 -40.98 -11.69 8.68
N THR A 93 -40.56 -12.89 8.26
CA THR A 93 -41.09 -14.14 8.81
C THR A 93 -40.57 -14.43 10.22
N ASP A 94 -39.31 -14.07 10.51
CA ASP A 94 -38.66 -14.34 11.79
C ASP A 94 -39.03 -13.31 12.87
N LEU A 95 -39.37 -12.08 12.47
CA LEU A 95 -39.85 -11.02 13.37
C LEU A 95 -41.31 -11.20 13.83
N LEU A 96 -42.07 -12.10 13.18
CA LEU A 96 -43.41 -12.47 13.64
C LEU A 96 -43.37 -13.74 14.50
N PRO A 97 -44.10 -13.78 15.63
CA PRO A 97 -44.19 -15.01 16.42
C PRO A 97 -44.86 -16.13 15.62
N ALA A 98 -44.42 -17.36 15.88
CA ALA A 98 -44.83 -18.55 15.13
C ALA A 98 -46.34 -18.81 15.18
N THR A 99 -47.02 -18.35 16.23
CA THR A 99 -48.47 -18.46 16.43
C THR A 99 -49.04 -17.11 16.89
N ARG A 100 -50.22 -16.76 16.37
CA ARG A 100 -51.07 -15.67 16.84
C ARG A 100 -52.31 -16.25 17.52
N HIS A 101 -52.96 -15.49 18.40
CA HIS A 101 -54.27 -15.87 18.93
C HIS A 101 -55.35 -14.89 18.48
N MET A 102 -56.54 -15.41 18.16
CA MET A 102 -57.73 -14.60 17.93
C MET A 102 -58.24 -14.02 19.25
N CYS A 103 -58.94 -12.89 19.21
CA CYS A 103 -59.64 -12.38 20.40
C CYS A 103 -60.61 -13.45 20.95
N VAL A 104 -60.42 -13.84 22.21
CA VAL A 104 -61.22 -14.91 22.87
C VAL A 104 -62.72 -14.63 22.81
N LEU A 105 -63.13 -13.36 22.95
CA LEU A 105 -64.54 -12.97 22.86
C LEU A 105 -65.10 -13.04 21.43
N CYS A 106 -64.26 -12.84 20.39
CA CYS A 106 -64.66 -13.13 19.01
C CYS A 106 -64.74 -14.64 18.72
N ALA A 107 -63.94 -15.43 19.43
CA ALA A 107 -63.90 -16.89 19.32
C ALA A 107 -64.96 -17.61 20.17
N GLY A 108 -65.79 -16.87 20.93
CA GLY A 108 -66.83 -17.45 21.80
C GLY A 108 -66.27 -18.16 23.03
N GLY A 109 -65.12 -17.72 23.55
CA GLY A 109 -64.43 -18.33 24.70
C GLY A 109 -63.34 -19.35 24.32
N ALA A 110 -63.31 -19.82 23.07
CA ALA A 110 -62.28 -20.76 22.61
C ALA A 110 -60.91 -20.09 22.42
N SER A 111 -59.83 -20.82 22.72
CA SER A 111 -58.49 -20.48 22.24
C SER A 111 -58.42 -20.83 20.74
N VAL A 112 -58.20 -19.83 19.90
CA VAL A 112 -58.14 -20.00 18.44
C VAL A 112 -56.81 -19.49 17.94
N GLU A 113 -55.94 -20.42 17.54
CA GLU A 113 -54.64 -20.11 16.96
C GLU A 113 -54.83 -19.61 15.52
N GLN A 114 -54.06 -18.60 15.16
CA GLN A 114 -54.04 -17.97 13.85
C GLN A 114 -52.65 -18.04 13.24
N ASN A 115 -52.61 -18.21 11.92
CA ASN A 115 -51.37 -18.12 11.13
C ASN A 115 -50.70 -16.74 11.34
N PRO A 116 -49.35 -16.66 11.37
CA PRO A 116 -48.62 -15.41 11.62
C PRO A 116 -49.06 -14.25 10.72
N HIS A 117 -49.37 -13.11 11.34
CA HIS A 117 -49.78 -11.91 10.65
C HIS A 117 -49.54 -10.65 11.49
N PHE A 118 -49.23 -9.54 10.79
CA PHE A 118 -48.97 -8.24 11.38
C PHE A 118 -50.24 -7.36 11.42
N ASP A 119 -51.33 -7.84 12.03
CA ASP A 119 -52.64 -7.14 12.02
C ASP A 119 -53.40 -7.34 13.34
N GLY A 120 -54.45 -6.55 13.58
CA GLY A 120 -55.38 -6.77 14.68
C GLY A 120 -54.72 -6.93 16.04
N LEU A 121 -53.91 -5.95 16.46
CA LEU A 121 -53.23 -5.97 17.77
C LEU A 121 -54.21 -5.61 18.89
N VAL A 122 -55.22 -4.78 18.56
CA VAL A 122 -56.39 -4.53 19.41
C VAL A 122 -57.66 -5.05 18.74
N CYS A 123 -58.46 -5.81 19.48
CA CYS A 123 -59.81 -6.15 19.08
C CYS A 123 -60.74 -4.96 19.33
N ILE A 124 -60.95 -4.11 18.31
CA ILE A 124 -61.84 -2.94 18.38
C ILE A 124 -63.25 -3.31 18.88
N ARG A 125 -63.80 -4.46 18.45
CA ARG A 125 -65.17 -4.88 18.80
C ARG A 125 -65.38 -5.12 20.31
N HIS A 126 -64.32 -5.53 21.01
CA HIS A 126 -64.40 -5.96 22.41
C HIS A 126 -63.43 -5.18 23.31
N SER A 127 -62.88 -4.08 22.80
CA SER A 127 -61.84 -3.26 23.44
C SER A 127 -60.80 -4.09 24.20
N ARG A 128 -60.15 -5.04 23.51
CA ARG A 128 -59.26 -6.03 24.13
C ARG A 128 -57.89 -6.08 23.44
N TRP A 129 -56.81 -6.11 24.21
CA TRP A 129 -55.48 -6.41 23.70
C TRP A 129 -55.42 -7.85 23.16
N VAL A 130 -54.79 -8.02 22.00
CA VAL A 130 -54.55 -9.31 21.33
C VAL A 130 -53.07 -9.50 20.98
N GLY A 131 -52.33 -8.40 20.78
CA GLY A 131 -50.86 -8.35 20.68
C GLY A 131 -50.22 -9.15 19.55
N LEU A 132 -48.90 -9.08 19.43
CA LEU A 132 -48.16 -9.99 18.55
C LEU A 132 -47.96 -11.33 19.23
N SER A 133 -47.45 -11.33 20.46
CA SER A 133 -47.07 -12.56 21.18
C SER A 133 -48.01 -12.92 22.34
N THR A 134 -49.20 -12.30 22.42
CA THR A 134 -50.13 -12.52 23.53
C THR A 134 -50.96 -13.78 23.31
N THR A 135 -50.93 -14.68 24.30
CA THR A 135 -51.75 -15.90 24.36
C THR A 135 -53.20 -15.58 24.72
N SER A 136 -54.13 -16.50 24.45
CA SER A 136 -55.57 -16.32 24.70
C SER A 136 -55.92 -15.89 26.14
N ASP A 137 -55.23 -16.45 27.13
CA ASP A 137 -55.36 -16.18 28.56
C ASP A 137 -54.75 -14.82 28.98
N ALA A 138 -53.67 -14.38 28.33
CA ALA A 138 -53.00 -13.10 28.61
C ALA A 138 -53.68 -11.87 27.96
N GLN A 139 -54.68 -12.08 27.09
CA GLN A 139 -55.50 -10.99 26.54
C GLN A 139 -56.27 -10.29 27.66
N HIS A 140 -56.39 -8.96 27.61
CA HIS A 140 -57.06 -8.15 28.66
C HIS A 140 -57.76 -6.91 28.06
N PRO A 141 -58.75 -6.31 28.75
CA PRO A 141 -59.42 -5.09 28.27
C PRO A 141 -58.46 -3.90 28.14
N VAL A 142 -58.71 -3.00 27.19
CA VAL A 142 -57.91 -1.78 26.92
C VAL A 142 -58.78 -0.55 26.65
N GLY A 143 -58.19 0.64 26.78
CA GLY A 143 -58.86 1.92 26.66
C GLY A 143 -59.09 2.45 25.23
N ASN A 144 -59.78 3.60 25.14
CA ASN A 144 -60.09 4.29 23.88
C ASN A 144 -58.85 4.85 23.14
N ASP A 145 -57.74 5.02 23.85
CA ASP A 145 -56.41 5.31 23.30
C ASP A 145 -55.89 4.15 22.43
N HIS A 146 -55.97 2.90 22.92
CA HIS A 146 -55.59 1.70 22.19
C HIS A 146 -56.45 1.47 20.95
N ILE A 147 -57.76 1.77 21.04
CA ILE A 147 -58.68 1.71 19.89
C ILE A 147 -58.31 2.75 18.82
N ARG A 148 -57.97 3.98 19.24
CA ARG A 148 -57.48 5.03 18.32
C ARG A 148 -56.14 4.64 17.68
N ALA A 149 -55.23 4.06 18.45
CA ALA A 149 -53.96 3.53 17.97
C ALA A 149 -54.16 2.42 16.92
N GLU A 150 -55.02 1.44 17.16
CA GLU A 150 -55.32 0.37 16.20
C GLU A 150 -55.93 0.90 14.88
N VAL A 151 -56.76 1.95 14.94
CA VAL A 151 -57.28 2.61 13.73
C VAL A 151 -56.15 3.29 12.93
N GLN A 152 -55.22 4.01 13.59
CA GLN A 152 -54.08 4.62 12.91
C GLN A 152 -53.06 3.57 12.42
N PHE A 153 -52.81 2.51 13.19
CA PHE A 153 -52.00 1.36 12.80
C PHE A 153 -52.45 0.76 11.47
N ARG A 154 -53.76 0.47 11.34
CA ARG A 154 -54.36 0.01 10.08
C ARG A 154 -54.18 1.02 8.93
N LYS A 155 -54.27 2.32 9.21
CA LYS A 155 -54.08 3.39 8.22
C LYS A 155 -52.63 3.50 7.75
N LEU A 156 -51.65 3.44 8.66
CA LEU A 156 -50.22 3.43 8.35
C LEU A 156 -49.85 2.21 7.49
N ARG A 157 -50.26 1.01 7.93
CA ARG A 157 -50.04 -0.24 7.19
C ARG A 157 -50.64 -0.23 5.79
N ARG A 158 -51.90 0.19 5.63
CA ARG A 158 -52.57 0.32 4.32
C ARG A 158 -51.91 1.33 3.38
N ARG A 159 -51.11 2.26 3.93
CA ARG A 159 -50.33 3.26 3.18
C ARG A 159 -48.86 2.87 3.05
N HIS A 160 -48.49 1.66 3.43
CA HIS A 160 -47.10 1.17 3.45
C HIS A 160 -46.13 2.04 4.27
N ARG A 161 -46.66 2.80 5.27
CA ARG A 161 -45.90 3.70 6.16
C ARG A 161 -45.44 3.04 7.47
N LEU A 162 -45.80 1.78 7.69
CA LEU A 162 -45.37 1.00 8.84
C LEU A 162 -45.42 -0.48 8.47
N ASP A 163 -44.27 -1.16 8.55
CA ASP A 163 -44.15 -2.60 8.41
C ASP A 163 -43.77 -3.25 9.76
N VAL A 164 -43.55 -4.57 9.75
CA VAL A 164 -43.18 -5.32 10.96
C VAL A 164 -41.78 -4.96 11.46
N ARG A 165 -40.82 -4.68 10.57
CA ARG A 165 -39.44 -4.34 10.94
C ARG A 165 -39.39 -3.01 11.67
N PHE A 166 -40.02 -1.99 11.11
CA PHE A 166 -40.08 -0.67 11.71
C PHE A 166 -40.87 -0.68 13.03
N PHE A 167 -41.98 -1.43 13.09
CA PHE A 167 -42.74 -1.58 14.34
C PHE A 167 -41.93 -2.26 15.44
N VAL A 168 -41.22 -3.36 15.15
CA VAL A 168 -40.38 -4.03 16.14
C VAL A 168 -39.25 -3.13 16.62
N LEU A 169 -38.59 -2.37 15.72
CA LEU A 169 -37.57 -1.40 16.10
C LEU A 169 -38.10 -0.33 17.06
N LEU A 170 -39.29 0.23 16.78
CA LEU A 170 -39.93 1.21 17.66
C LEU A 170 -40.35 0.57 19.00
N ARG A 171 -40.95 -0.63 18.95
CA ARG A 171 -41.37 -1.39 20.13
C ARG A 171 -40.22 -1.66 21.08
N ASP A 172 -39.16 -2.28 20.58
CA ASP A 172 -38.02 -2.71 21.40
C ASP A 172 -37.28 -1.49 21.98
N SER A 173 -37.25 -0.37 21.24
CA SER A 173 -36.65 0.89 21.71
C SER A 173 -37.51 1.66 22.72
N ILE A 174 -38.84 1.51 22.70
CA ILE A 174 -39.78 2.12 23.67
C ILE A 174 -39.93 1.25 24.93
N MET A 175 -39.93 -0.07 24.80
CA MET A 175 -40.09 -0.99 25.94
C MET A 175 -38.83 -1.14 26.80
N THR A 176 -37.64 -0.81 26.26
CA THR A 176 -36.38 -0.93 27.00
C THR A 176 -36.18 0.21 28.00
N SER A 177 -36.31 -0.08 29.29
CA SER A 177 -35.92 0.82 30.39
C SER A 177 -34.38 0.95 30.46
N LEU A 178 -33.86 2.18 30.43
CA LEU A 178 -32.40 2.44 30.46
C LEU A 178 -31.82 2.52 31.88
N THR A 179 -32.62 2.89 32.88
CA THR A 179 -32.14 3.12 34.27
C THR A 179 -32.35 1.93 35.18
N GLY A 180 -33.20 0.96 34.81
CA GLY A 180 -33.54 -0.21 35.65
C GLY A 180 -34.43 0.10 36.86
N GLU A 181 -34.66 1.38 37.17
CA GLU A 181 -35.51 1.85 38.28
C GLU A 181 -37.01 1.72 37.98
N VAL A 182 -37.38 1.72 36.71
CA VAL A 182 -38.77 1.57 36.23
C VAL A 182 -38.89 0.28 35.44
N ALA A 183 -39.93 -0.51 35.74
CA ALA A 183 -40.23 -1.75 35.02
C ALA A 183 -40.48 -1.47 33.52
N PRO A 184 -40.02 -2.34 32.60
CA PRO A 184 -40.23 -2.15 31.18
C PRO A 184 -41.72 -2.19 30.84
N LEU A 185 -42.17 -1.29 29.96
CA LEU A 185 -43.55 -1.27 29.46
C LEU A 185 -43.89 -2.60 28.79
N THR A 186 -45.11 -3.08 28.97
CA THR A 186 -45.65 -4.20 28.17
C THR A 186 -45.91 -3.77 26.72
N GLU A 187 -46.01 -4.74 25.79
CA GLU A 187 -46.33 -4.44 24.38
C GLU A 187 -47.68 -3.71 24.24
N ALA A 188 -48.62 -3.95 25.16
CA ALA A 188 -49.91 -3.25 25.22
C ALA A 188 -49.73 -1.77 25.59
N GLU A 189 -49.06 -1.47 26.70
CA GLU A 189 -48.82 -0.10 27.18
C GLU A 189 -47.95 0.73 26.22
N ALA A 190 -47.01 0.08 25.54
CA ALA A 190 -46.19 0.71 24.51
C ALA A 190 -46.96 0.98 23.20
N PHE A 191 -48.03 0.23 22.89
CA PHE A 191 -48.68 0.29 21.57
C PHE A 191 -49.21 1.68 21.18
N PRO A 192 -49.94 2.44 22.04
CA PRO A 192 -50.35 3.80 21.70
C PRO A 192 -49.17 4.73 21.41
N ARG A 193 -48.07 4.60 22.18
CA ARG A 193 -46.83 5.38 22.03
C ARG A 193 -46.14 5.06 20.70
N ILE A 194 -45.97 3.78 20.36
CA ILE A 194 -45.38 3.31 19.09
C ILE A 194 -46.13 3.90 17.89
N ILE A 195 -47.47 3.87 17.91
CA ILE A 195 -48.28 4.36 16.79
C ILE A 195 -48.30 5.89 16.71
N ALA A 196 -48.24 6.61 17.83
CA ALA A 196 -48.07 8.06 17.84
C ALA A 196 -46.75 8.47 17.17
N VAL A 197 -45.63 7.89 17.61
CA VAL A 197 -44.30 8.10 17.04
C VAL A 197 -44.28 7.78 15.54
N ALA A 198 -44.72 6.57 15.14
CA ALA A 198 -44.76 6.16 13.73
C ALA A 198 -45.62 7.09 12.87
N THR A 199 -46.72 7.63 13.41
CA THR A 199 -47.59 8.59 12.71
C THR A 199 -46.87 9.91 12.47
N ALA A 200 -46.21 10.46 13.49
CA ALA A 200 -45.54 11.75 13.45
C ALA A 200 -44.32 11.75 12.52
N ILE A 201 -43.40 10.79 12.66
CA ILE A 201 -42.16 10.76 11.89
C ILE A 201 -42.36 10.35 10.42
N THR A 202 -43.50 9.73 10.08
CA THR A 202 -43.85 9.45 8.67
C THR A 202 -44.72 10.56 8.04
N ASP A 203 -45.04 11.64 8.77
CA ASP A 203 -45.85 12.74 8.23
C ASP A 203 -45.15 13.43 7.04
N PRO A 204 -45.88 13.84 5.97
CA PRO A 204 -45.28 14.51 4.83
C PRO A 204 -44.49 15.77 5.21
N ASN A 205 -44.91 16.55 6.22
CA ASN A 205 -44.19 17.75 6.63
C ASN A 205 -42.92 17.43 7.41
N PHE A 206 -42.93 16.38 8.22
CA PHE A 206 -41.71 15.88 8.89
C PHE A 206 -40.72 15.37 7.83
N THR A 207 -41.18 14.48 6.97
CA THR A 207 -40.31 13.83 5.96
C THR A 207 -39.75 14.81 4.93
N LEU A 208 -40.53 15.82 4.48
CA LEU A 208 -40.03 16.92 3.64
C LEU A 208 -38.86 17.68 4.29
N ARG A 209 -38.91 17.93 5.60
CA ARG A 209 -37.87 18.67 6.33
C ARG A 209 -36.67 17.80 6.71
N PHE A 210 -36.91 16.55 7.12
CA PHE A 210 -35.88 15.62 7.59
C PHE A 210 -35.04 15.06 6.44
N PHE A 211 -35.66 14.64 5.34
CA PHE A 211 -34.97 14.02 4.19
C PHE A 211 -34.49 15.03 3.15
N SER A 212 -34.68 16.33 3.38
CA SER A 212 -34.14 17.40 2.52
C SER A 212 -32.61 17.34 2.48
N PRO A 213 -31.96 17.15 1.31
CA PRO A 213 -30.50 17.13 1.21
C PRO A 213 -29.81 18.41 1.70
N GLN A 214 -30.53 19.54 1.64
CA GLN A 214 -30.05 20.87 2.05
C GLN A 214 -30.23 21.14 3.56
N THR A 215 -30.84 20.23 4.32
CA THR A 215 -30.97 20.37 5.77
C THR A 215 -29.71 19.79 6.44
N PRO A 216 -28.93 20.58 7.22
CA PRO A 216 -27.77 20.06 7.95
C PRO A 216 -28.16 18.91 8.87
N TYR A 217 -27.32 17.89 9.01
CA TYR A 217 -27.68 16.69 9.75
C TYR A 217 -27.95 16.97 11.24
N ALA A 218 -27.29 17.96 11.83
CA ALA A 218 -27.58 18.43 13.19
C ALA A 218 -29.00 19.02 13.33
N ASP A 219 -29.52 19.70 12.30
CA ASP A 219 -30.88 20.25 12.29
C ASP A 219 -31.94 19.17 12.02
N ALA A 220 -31.64 18.21 11.15
CA ALA A 220 -32.49 17.03 10.93
C ALA A 220 -32.63 16.18 12.20
N HIS A 221 -31.53 15.98 12.94
CA HIS A 221 -31.56 15.30 14.23
C HIS A 221 -32.34 16.09 15.29
N ARG A 222 -32.15 17.43 15.37
CA ARG A 222 -32.94 18.27 16.29
C ARG A 222 -34.44 18.19 15.99
N LEU A 223 -34.83 18.21 14.71
CA LEU A 223 -36.22 18.00 14.29
C LEU A 223 -36.76 16.63 14.71
N LEU A 224 -35.95 15.58 14.69
CA LEU A 224 -36.34 14.26 15.19
C LEU A 224 -36.60 14.31 16.70
N VAL A 225 -35.67 14.84 17.50
CA VAL A 225 -35.81 15.02 18.96
C VAL A 225 -37.06 15.83 19.29
N GLU A 226 -37.20 17.06 18.75
CA GLU A 226 -38.37 17.93 18.94
C GLU A 226 -39.70 17.27 18.53
N THR A 227 -39.67 16.28 17.63
CA THR A 227 -40.86 15.53 17.22
C THR A 227 -41.18 14.38 18.17
N LEU A 228 -40.18 13.76 18.77
CA LEU A 228 -40.36 12.71 19.78
C LEU A 228 -40.78 13.31 21.12
N ASP A 229 -40.19 14.43 21.55
CA ASP A 229 -40.55 15.17 22.78
C ASP A 229 -42.04 15.56 22.82
N ARG A 230 -42.62 15.87 21.65
CA ARG A 230 -44.05 16.23 21.54
C ARG A 230 -44.98 15.01 21.58
N MET A 231 -44.47 13.80 21.35
CA MET A 231 -45.25 12.57 21.30
C MET A 231 -45.10 11.72 22.57
N LEU A 232 -43.99 11.89 23.28
CA LEU A 232 -43.62 11.14 24.49
C LEU A 232 -43.11 12.14 25.53
N ASP A 233 -43.71 12.10 26.73
CA ASP A 233 -43.10 12.73 27.90
C ASP A 233 -41.78 11.99 28.18
N ASP A 234 -40.64 12.66 27.95
CA ASP A 234 -39.27 12.15 28.01
C ASP A 234 -38.98 10.96 27.04
N PRO A 235 -38.67 11.21 25.75
CA PRO A 235 -38.37 10.15 24.81
C PRO A 235 -36.99 9.52 25.09
N PRO A 236 -36.88 8.17 25.19
CA PRO A 236 -35.60 7.54 25.47
C PRO A 236 -34.54 7.85 24.40
N ASP A 237 -33.30 8.20 24.80
CA ASP A 237 -32.15 8.34 23.90
C ASP A 237 -31.99 7.17 22.92
N ARG A 238 -32.28 5.96 23.43
CA ARG A 238 -32.28 4.72 22.66
C ARG A 238 -33.26 4.76 21.47
N LEU A 239 -34.44 5.35 21.64
CA LEU A 239 -35.43 5.53 20.59
C LEU A 239 -34.98 6.55 19.54
N VAL A 240 -34.44 7.70 19.98
CA VAL A 240 -33.90 8.73 19.09
C VAL A 240 -32.83 8.13 18.18
N ARG A 241 -31.83 7.44 18.77
CA ARG A 241 -30.72 6.81 18.03
C ARG A 241 -31.21 5.66 17.13
N ALA A 242 -32.14 4.84 17.59
CA ALA A 242 -32.72 3.77 16.76
C ALA A 242 -33.39 4.31 15.49
N ILE A 243 -34.19 5.38 15.62
CA ILE A 243 -34.87 6.01 14.48
C ILE A 243 -33.86 6.71 13.56
N TRP A 244 -32.92 7.48 14.13
CA TRP A 244 -31.85 8.14 13.38
C TRP A 244 -31.06 7.16 12.51
N LEU A 245 -30.64 6.03 13.07
CA LEU A 245 -29.91 5.00 12.34
C LEU A 245 -30.78 4.25 11.33
N TYR A 246 -32.07 4.03 11.62
CA TYR A 246 -33.00 3.39 10.69
C TYR A 246 -33.31 4.26 9.46
N MET A 247 -33.34 5.58 9.61
CA MET A 247 -33.56 6.52 8.50
C MET A 247 -32.33 6.69 7.58
N ARG A 248 -31.12 6.33 8.04
CA ARG A 248 -29.86 6.59 7.32
C ARG A 248 -29.81 6.07 5.87
N PRO A 249 -30.25 4.84 5.53
CA PRO A 249 -30.19 4.36 4.14
C PRO A 249 -31.15 5.13 3.22
N THR A 250 -32.28 5.58 3.75
CA THR A 250 -33.24 6.43 3.02
C THR A 250 -32.71 7.84 2.80
N VAL A 251 -32.01 8.42 3.79
CA VAL A 251 -31.28 9.70 3.61
C VAL A 251 -30.21 9.55 2.52
N TRP A 252 -29.47 8.43 2.51
CA TRP A 252 -28.53 8.11 1.44
C TRP A 252 -29.23 7.98 0.08
N ALA A 253 -30.36 7.27 -0.02
CA ALA A 253 -31.08 7.03 -1.27
C ALA A 253 -31.62 8.33 -1.88
N VAL A 254 -32.15 9.26 -1.05
CA VAL A 254 -32.51 10.61 -1.49
C VAL A 254 -31.26 11.36 -1.98
N ARG A 255 -30.17 11.35 -1.20
CA ARG A 255 -28.92 12.03 -1.58
C ARG A 255 -28.37 11.51 -2.91
N HIS A 256 -28.40 10.20 -3.13
CA HIS A 256 -27.96 9.55 -4.37
C HIS A 256 -28.80 9.98 -5.56
N ALA A 257 -30.14 9.89 -5.44
CA ALA A 257 -31.08 10.32 -6.48
C ALA A 257 -30.81 11.77 -6.93
N VAL A 258 -30.57 12.66 -5.97
CA VAL A 258 -30.32 14.08 -6.23
C VAL A 258 -28.91 14.36 -6.78
N LEU A 259 -27.89 13.61 -6.36
CA LEU A 259 -26.52 13.74 -6.89
C LEU A 259 -26.35 13.17 -8.30
N THR A 260 -27.20 12.23 -8.70
CA THR A 260 -27.08 11.49 -9.98
C THR A 260 -28.17 11.83 -10.99
N ASP A 261 -29.11 12.71 -10.65
CA ASP A 261 -30.36 12.98 -11.38
C ASP A 261 -31.16 11.69 -11.70
N ALA A 262 -31.01 10.67 -10.84
CA ALA A 262 -31.70 9.40 -10.97
C ALA A 262 -33.05 9.41 -10.23
N PRO A 263 -34.05 8.63 -10.68
CA PRO A 263 -35.27 8.42 -9.91
C PRO A 263 -34.95 7.91 -8.50
N PHE A 264 -35.65 8.44 -7.49
CA PHE A 264 -35.59 7.88 -6.14
C PHE A 264 -36.08 6.43 -6.15
N ASP A 265 -35.16 5.52 -5.83
CA ASP A 265 -35.43 4.12 -5.48
C ASP A 265 -34.93 3.90 -4.05
N ALA A 266 -35.68 3.16 -3.24
CA ALA A 266 -35.22 2.80 -1.89
C ALA A 266 -34.12 1.73 -2.00
N ALA A 267 -33.09 1.83 -1.16
CA ALA A 267 -32.04 0.80 -1.15
C ALA A 267 -32.55 -0.50 -0.49
N TRP A 268 -33.17 -0.38 0.69
CA TRP A 268 -33.99 -1.36 1.43
C TRP A 268 -35.45 -1.55 0.93
N PRO A 269 -35.97 -2.76 0.60
CA PRO A 269 -37.42 -3.04 0.63
C PRO A 269 -38.10 -2.78 1.99
N HIS A 270 -37.31 -2.66 3.06
CA HIS A 270 -37.72 -2.34 4.43
C HIS A 270 -36.97 -1.11 4.99
N ASP A 271 -36.57 -0.20 4.11
CA ASP A 271 -36.09 1.14 4.48
C ASP A 271 -37.19 1.97 5.13
N PHE A 272 -36.81 3.13 5.67
CA PHE A 272 -37.80 4.09 6.12
C PHE A 272 -38.75 4.48 4.95
N PRO A 273 -40.08 4.37 5.14
CA PRO A 273 -41.05 4.47 4.04
C PRO A 273 -41.34 5.91 3.63
N LEU A 274 -40.37 6.54 2.95
CA LEU A 274 -40.51 7.84 2.33
C LEU A 274 -41.44 7.77 1.11
N ASP A 275 -42.45 8.64 1.05
CA ASP A 275 -43.36 8.71 -0.11
C ASP A 275 -42.56 9.16 -1.36
N PRO A 276 -42.55 8.40 -2.47
CA PRO A 276 -41.85 8.79 -3.70
C PRO A 276 -42.31 10.14 -4.26
N ARG A 277 -43.52 10.62 -3.91
CA ARG A 277 -43.99 11.98 -4.24
C ARG A 277 -43.22 13.05 -3.47
N VAL A 278 -42.88 12.79 -2.20
CA VAL A 278 -42.02 13.66 -1.37
C VAL A 278 -40.58 13.59 -1.89
N ALA A 279 -40.05 12.39 -2.15
CA ALA A 279 -38.68 12.24 -2.66
C ALA A 279 -38.45 12.99 -3.99
N ARG A 280 -39.43 12.98 -4.90
CA ARG A 280 -39.40 13.76 -6.15
C ARG A 280 -39.41 15.29 -5.98
N THR A 281 -39.53 15.84 -4.77
CA THR A 281 -39.41 17.29 -4.55
C THR A 281 -37.97 17.76 -4.35
N PHE A 282 -37.02 16.85 -4.14
CA PHE A 282 -35.63 17.18 -3.79
C PHE A 282 -34.68 17.38 -4.98
N THR A 283 -35.18 17.41 -6.22
CA THR A 283 -34.41 17.27 -7.48
C THR A 283 -33.48 18.43 -7.86
N ALA A 284 -33.22 19.40 -6.98
CA ALA A 284 -32.36 20.54 -7.29
C ALA A 284 -31.52 20.96 -6.08
N LEU A 285 -30.20 20.82 -6.19
CA LEU A 285 -29.24 21.35 -5.22
C LEU A 285 -29.07 22.85 -5.42
N ARG A 286 -28.93 23.59 -4.31
CA ARG A 286 -28.54 25.01 -4.31
C ARG A 286 -27.08 25.20 -3.93
N ASP A 287 -26.55 24.28 -3.12
CA ASP A 287 -25.27 24.36 -2.44
C ASP A 287 -24.57 23.00 -2.45
N ALA A 288 -23.30 22.96 -2.05
CA ALA A 288 -22.59 21.70 -1.85
C ALA A 288 -23.15 20.95 -0.62
N LEU A 289 -23.39 19.65 -0.79
CA LEU A 289 -23.97 18.81 0.26
C LEU A 289 -22.98 18.45 1.36
N GLU A 290 -23.39 18.57 2.63
CA GLU A 290 -22.64 18.14 3.82
C GLU A 290 -22.08 16.71 3.65
N PRO A 291 -20.82 16.39 4.03
CA PRO A 291 -20.27 15.04 3.89
C PRO A 291 -21.13 13.98 4.60
N PHE A 292 -21.42 12.85 3.93
CA PHE A 292 -22.38 11.87 4.46
C PHE A 292 -21.93 11.17 5.75
N GLU A 293 -20.64 11.16 6.05
CA GLU A 293 -20.09 10.70 7.33
C GLU A 293 -20.52 11.57 8.52
N ALA A 294 -20.82 12.86 8.30
CA ALA A 294 -21.28 13.77 9.35
C ALA A 294 -22.65 13.34 9.92
N TYR A 295 -23.47 12.60 9.17
CA TYR A 295 -24.72 11.99 9.66
C TYR A 295 -24.49 11.13 10.91
N LEU A 296 -23.38 10.37 10.92
CA LEU A 296 -23.00 9.56 12.08
C LEU A 296 -22.29 10.40 13.16
N GLY A 297 -21.57 11.44 12.73
CA GLY A 297 -20.93 12.41 13.61
C GLY A 297 -21.91 13.13 14.57
N VAL A 298 -23.17 13.33 14.16
CA VAL A 298 -24.20 13.96 15.01
C VAL A 298 -24.47 13.17 16.30
N THR A 299 -24.47 11.84 16.24
CA THR A 299 -24.77 10.97 17.40
C THR A 299 -23.55 10.19 17.91
N GLY A 300 -22.39 10.34 17.26
CA GLY A 300 -21.18 9.56 17.56
C GLY A 300 -21.33 8.07 17.29
N ASP A 301 -22.22 7.68 16.37
CA ASP A 301 -22.52 6.28 16.06
C ASP A 301 -21.57 5.67 15.04
N ASP A 302 -21.34 4.36 15.13
CA ASP A 302 -20.44 3.61 14.27
C ASP A 302 -21.08 2.27 13.81
N PRO A 303 -20.41 1.47 12.95
CA PRO A 303 -20.89 0.16 12.54
C PRO A 303 -21.20 -0.84 13.66
N VAL A 304 -20.59 -0.69 14.84
CA VAL A 304 -20.77 -1.55 16.01
C VAL A 304 -21.95 -1.07 16.85
N SER A 305 -22.10 0.24 17.06
CA SER A 305 -23.21 0.80 17.84
C SER A 305 -24.56 0.56 17.14
N ALA A 306 -24.65 0.70 15.81
CA ALA A 306 -25.90 0.42 15.10
C ALA A 306 -26.32 -1.06 15.15
N ALA A 307 -25.35 -1.98 15.29
CA ALA A 307 -25.65 -3.40 15.41
C ALA A 307 -26.46 -3.73 16.67
N GLN A 308 -26.40 -2.89 17.71
CA GLN A 308 -27.18 -3.02 18.96
C GLN A 308 -28.69 -2.86 18.73
N PHE A 309 -29.10 -2.24 17.63
CA PHE A 309 -30.50 -2.06 17.22
C PHE A 309 -30.98 -3.12 16.20
N GLY A 310 -30.18 -4.16 15.96
CA GLY A 310 -30.43 -5.12 14.88
C GLY A 310 -30.24 -4.53 13.47
N LEU A 311 -29.85 -3.26 13.36
CA LEU A 311 -29.54 -2.59 12.10
C LEU A 311 -28.17 -3.05 11.57
N THR A 312 -27.95 -2.82 10.28
CA THR A 312 -26.68 -3.07 9.59
C THR A 312 -26.41 -1.97 8.58
N PHE A 313 -25.14 -1.57 8.45
CA PHE A 313 -24.68 -0.70 7.37
C PHE A 313 -24.60 -1.44 6.02
N THR A 314 -24.61 -2.77 6.05
CA THR A 314 -24.86 -3.60 4.87
C THR A 314 -26.34 -3.59 4.52
N SER A 315 -26.64 -3.34 3.24
CA SER A 315 -27.98 -3.02 2.77
C SER A 315 -28.44 -4.10 1.76
N GLU A 316 -29.18 -5.07 2.28
CA GLU A 316 -29.54 -6.31 1.56
C GLU A 316 -30.71 -6.13 0.58
N ARG A 317 -30.47 -5.50 -0.58
CA ARG A 317 -31.32 -5.70 -1.76
C ARG A 317 -31.03 -7.09 -2.34
N ARG A 318 -32.01 -8.00 -2.33
CA ARG A 318 -31.91 -9.31 -3.01
C ARG A 318 -31.95 -9.09 -4.53
N LEU A 319 -30.80 -9.14 -5.19
CA LEU A 319 -30.71 -9.16 -6.65
C LEU A 319 -31.03 -10.57 -7.17
N ALA A 320 -32.34 -10.82 -7.35
CA ALA A 320 -32.92 -12.10 -7.74
C ALA A 320 -32.62 -13.28 -6.76
N ALA A 321 -33.23 -14.43 -7.02
CA ALA A 321 -32.76 -15.69 -6.47
C ALA A 321 -31.57 -16.18 -7.33
N PRO A 322 -30.51 -16.77 -6.75
CA PRO A 322 -29.45 -17.39 -7.54
C PRO A 322 -30.07 -18.41 -8.48
N THR A 323 -29.80 -18.28 -9.77
CA THR A 323 -30.47 -19.08 -10.81
C THR A 323 -29.98 -20.51 -10.84
N GLN A 324 -28.81 -20.75 -10.22
CA GLN A 324 -28.19 -22.06 -10.10
C GLN A 324 -27.63 -22.30 -8.68
N THR A 325 -27.53 -23.57 -8.30
CA THR A 325 -26.91 -23.99 -7.03
C THR A 325 -25.40 -23.76 -7.07
N GLY A 326 -24.93 -22.64 -6.54
CA GLY A 326 -23.49 -22.33 -6.42
C GLY A 326 -23.15 -20.84 -6.48
N GLU A 327 -24.06 -19.98 -6.94
CA GLU A 327 -23.83 -18.54 -7.04
C GLU A 327 -23.86 -17.86 -5.65
N THR A 328 -22.86 -17.03 -5.35
CA THR A 328 -22.82 -16.20 -4.15
C THR A 328 -23.89 -15.11 -4.21
N ARG A 329 -24.49 -14.78 -3.06
CA ARG A 329 -25.56 -13.77 -3.00
C ARG A 329 -24.93 -12.37 -2.90
N GLN A 330 -25.18 -11.54 -3.90
CA GLN A 330 -24.82 -10.12 -3.89
C GLN A 330 -25.71 -9.32 -2.92
N ILE A 331 -25.08 -8.39 -2.19
CA ILE A 331 -25.68 -7.48 -1.20
C ILE A 331 -25.14 -6.08 -1.45
N LEU A 332 -25.99 -5.06 -1.34
CA LEU A 332 -25.66 -3.67 -1.65
C LEU A 332 -25.25 -2.88 -0.39
N ALA A 333 -23.97 -2.85 0.01
CA ALA A 333 -23.53 -2.13 1.20
C ALA A 333 -23.36 -0.61 0.97
N ILE A 334 -23.54 0.19 2.04
CA ILE A 334 -23.24 1.63 2.07
C ILE A 334 -22.25 1.91 3.20
N CYS A 335 -21.07 2.47 2.90
CA CYS A 335 -20.07 2.74 3.93
C CYS A 335 -20.38 3.99 4.79
N THR A 336 -19.53 4.28 5.78
CA THR A 336 -19.62 5.48 6.63
C THR A 336 -19.60 6.77 5.78
N VAL A 337 -18.69 6.83 4.80
CA VAL A 337 -18.49 7.95 3.86
C VAL A 337 -19.59 8.07 2.79
N GLY A 338 -20.42 7.02 2.62
CA GLY A 338 -21.56 7.03 1.69
C GLY A 338 -21.34 6.40 0.32
N HIS A 339 -20.24 5.70 0.10
CA HIS A 339 -20.07 4.88 -1.10
C HIS A 339 -20.97 3.64 -1.04
N GLN A 340 -21.70 3.41 -2.13
CA GLN A 340 -22.44 2.20 -2.44
C GLN A 340 -21.52 1.17 -3.08
N PHE A 341 -21.64 -0.10 -2.72
CA PHE A 341 -20.86 -1.19 -3.33
C PHE A 341 -21.53 -2.54 -3.11
N GLU A 342 -21.37 -3.45 -4.07
CA GLU A 342 -21.80 -4.83 -3.92
C GLU A 342 -20.79 -5.64 -3.10
N THR A 343 -21.28 -6.58 -2.29
CA THR A 343 -20.50 -7.52 -1.49
C THR A 343 -21.19 -8.87 -1.46
N ASP A 344 -20.41 -9.94 -1.52
CA ASP A 344 -20.94 -11.30 -1.45
C ASP A 344 -21.16 -11.75 0.00
N ARG A 345 -22.15 -12.61 0.21
CA ARG A 345 -22.24 -13.48 1.39
C ARG A 345 -22.20 -14.95 0.99
N GLU A 346 -21.26 -15.69 1.58
CA GLU A 346 -21.11 -17.13 1.35
C GLU A 346 -22.31 -17.96 1.85
N ARG A 347 -22.99 -17.54 2.93
CA ARG A 347 -24.14 -18.28 3.52
C ARG A 347 -25.18 -17.35 4.17
N PRO A 348 -26.49 -17.70 4.12
CA PRO A 348 -27.54 -16.97 4.83
C PRO A 348 -27.40 -16.95 6.36
N PHE A 349 -26.76 -17.97 6.95
CA PHE A 349 -26.63 -18.13 8.41
C PHE A 349 -25.21 -17.84 8.94
N ALA A 350 -24.37 -17.14 8.18
CA ALA A 350 -23.08 -16.70 8.69
C ALA A 350 -23.28 -15.66 9.81
N PRO A 351 -22.64 -15.81 10.98
CA PRO A 351 -22.68 -14.77 12.02
C PRO A 351 -22.20 -13.45 11.43
N ARG A 352 -22.76 -12.32 11.92
CA ARG A 352 -22.34 -10.98 11.46
C ARG A 352 -20.82 -10.87 11.58
N PRO A 353 -20.08 -10.56 10.49
CA PRO A 353 -18.64 -10.41 10.59
C PRO A 353 -18.34 -9.27 11.57
N THR A 354 -17.39 -9.48 12.46
CA THR A 354 -16.99 -8.52 13.49
C THR A 354 -16.42 -7.22 12.93
N ILE A 355 -16.07 -7.23 11.64
CA ILE A 355 -15.64 -6.08 10.85
C ILE A 355 -16.58 -6.00 9.64
N GLY A 356 -17.22 -4.85 9.41
CA GLY A 356 -18.08 -4.63 8.25
C GLY A 356 -17.33 -4.78 6.92
N PRO A 357 -18.02 -5.02 5.79
CA PRO A 357 -17.36 -5.27 4.52
C PRO A 357 -16.56 -4.05 4.07
N LYS A 358 -15.36 -4.31 3.54
CA LYS A 358 -14.41 -3.26 3.13
C LYS A 358 -14.91 -2.60 1.86
N CYS A 359 -15.34 -1.34 1.99
CA CYS A 359 -15.73 -0.53 0.85
C CYS A 359 -14.59 -0.43 -0.18
N PRO A 360 -14.79 -0.84 -1.44
CA PRO A 360 -13.73 -0.87 -2.45
C PRO A 360 -13.23 0.54 -2.79
N VAL A 361 -14.08 1.56 -2.70
CA VAL A 361 -13.69 2.96 -2.91
C VAL A 361 -12.78 3.45 -1.77
N CYS A 362 -13.21 3.32 -0.52
CA CYS A 362 -12.41 3.74 0.65
C CYS A 362 -11.06 3.01 0.77
N HIS A 363 -10.99 1.76 0.28
CA HIS A 363 -9.75 0.96 0.30
C HIS A 363 -8.94 1.04 -1.01
N GLY A 364 -9.36 1.85 -1.99
CA GLY A 364 -8.63 2.08 -3.24
C GLY A 364 -8.62 0.89 -4.21
N HIS A 365 -9.56 -0.05 -4.08
CA HIS A 365 -9.81 -1.14 -5.04
C HIS A 365 -10.67 -0.68 -6.22
N LEU A 366 -11.53 0.32 -6.04
CA LEU A 366 -12.30 0.99 -7.09
C LEU A 366 -11.96 2.48 -7.08
N ILE A 367 -11.59 3.02 -8.25
CA ILE A 367 -11.16 4.41 -8.39
C ILE A 367 -12.28 5.23 -9.05
N ILE A 368 -12.64 6.32 -8.40
CA ILE A 368 -13.63 7.30 -8.83
C ILE A 368 -12.88 8.61 -9.12
N PRO A 369 -12.85 9.06 -10.40
CA PRO A 369 -12.32 10.37 -10.78
C PRO A 369 -12.97 11.50 -9.98
N GLY A 370 -12.15 12.43 -9.49
CA GLY A 370 -12.59 13.54 -8.64
C GLY A 370 -12.63 13.21 -7.15
N TYR A 371 -12.28 11.99 -6.73
CA TYR A 371 -12.40 11.56 -5.33
C TYR A 371 -11.15 10.84 -4.78
N ASN A 372 -10.91 9.59 -5.16
CA ASN A 372 -9.81 8.76 -4.62
C ASN A 372 -8.75 8.40 -5.67
N ASP A 373 -8.81 9.03 -6.83
CA ASP A 373 -7.77 8.95 -7.86
C ASP A 373 -6.53 9.78 -7.51
N LEU A 374 -5.42 9.50 -8.20
CA LEU A 374 -4.13 10.15 -7.98
C LEU A 374 -4.16 11.66 -8.26
N ALA A 375 -4.90 12.11 -9.29
CA ALA A 375 -4.94 13.53 -9.64
C ALA A 375 -5.68 14.35 -8.56
N SER A 376 -6.76 13.81 -8.01
CA SER A 376 -7.53 14.47 -6.93
C SER A 376 -6.82 14.38 -5.58
N ALA A 377 -6.28 13.20 -5.23
CA ALA A 377 -5.65 12.98 -3.93
C ALA A 377 -4.24 13.61 -3.82
N ARG A 378 -3.50 13.70 -4.93
CA ARG A 378 -2.16 14.28 -5.01
C ARG A 378 -1.94 15.03 -6.34
N PRO A 379 -2.53 16.22 -6.52
CA PRO A 379 -2.41 17.00 -7.76
C PRO A 379 -0.96 17.27 -8.18
N ASP A 380 -0.07 17.45 -7.19
CA ASP A 380 1.37 17.64 -7.37
C ASP A 380 2.05 16.43 -8.04
N ILE A 381 1.63 15.21 -7.68
CA ILE A 381 2.16 13.97 -8.23
C ILE A 381 1.41 13.57 -9.51
N GLY A 382 0.10 13.84 -9.60
CA GLY A 382 -0.71 13.60 -10.79
C GLY A 382 -0.23 14.41 -12.01
N ALA A 383 0.30 15.62 -11.78
CA ALA A 383 0.91 16.43 -12.83
C ALA A 383 2.22 15.85 -13.41
N GLU A 384 2.89 14.94 -12.69
CA GLU A 384 4.09 14.23 -13.18
C GLU A 384 3.75 12.97 -14.01
N PHE A 385 2.47 12.60 -14.19
CA PHE A 385 2.11 11.32 -14.79
C PHE A 385 2.33 11.32 -16.33
N ASP A 386 3.16 10.39 -16.84
CA ASP A 386 3.49 10.31 -18.27
C ASP A 386 2.39 9.60 -19.06
N VAL A 387 1.30 10.32 -19.37
CA VAL A 387 0.12 9.78 -20.08
C VAL A 387 0.52 9.08 -21.39
N THR A 388 1.47 9.66 -22.14
CA THR A 388 1.93 9.12 -23.43
C THR A 388 2.59 7.75 -23.26
N ARG A 389 3.50 7.58 -22.30
CA ARG A 389 4.16 6.28 -22.07
C ARG A 389 3.33 5.28 -21.28
N ASN A 390 2.33 5.74 -20.53
CA ASN A 390 1.32 4.89 -19.91
C ASN A 390 0.15 4.57 -20.86
N ALA A 391 0.36 4.62 -22.18
CA ALA A 391 -0.60 4.22 -23.21
C ALA A 391 -1.98 4.91 -23.12
N GLY A 392 -2.00 6.19 -22.73
CA GLY A 392 -3.23 6.98 -22.57
C GLY A 392 -3.90 6.86 -21.20
N LEU A 393 -3.39 6.04 -20.29
CA LEU A 393 -3.85 6.00 -18.90
C LEU A 393 -3.59 7.36 -18.23
N THR A 394 -4.61 7.89 -17.54
CA THR A 394 -4.53 9.18 -16.84
C THR A 394 -4.39 8.99 -15.34
N ALA A 395 -3.89 10.02 -14.64
CA ALA A 395 -3.83 10.03 -13.18
C ALA A 395 -5.22 9.92 -12.51
N GLN A 396 -6.31 10.22 -13.23
CA GLN A 396 -7.69 10.04 -12.76
C GLN A 396 -8.14 8.57 -12.70
N GLN A 397 -7.37 7.64 -13.27
CA GLN A 397 -7.68 6.21 -13.33
C GLN A 397 -6.76 5.37 -12.41
N VAL A 398 -5.86 6.01 -11.66
CA VAL A 398 -4.81 5.36 -10.87
C VAL A 398 -5.00 5.65 -9.39
N SER A 399 -4.89 4.61 -8.55
CA SER A 399 -4.86 4.77 -7.09
C SER A 399 -3.56 5.44 -6.64
N PRO A 400 -3.58 6.46 -5.76
CA PRO A 400 -2.35 7.00 -5.16
C PRO A 400 -1.59 5.94 -4.35
N GLY A 401 -2.26 4.87 -3.90
CA GLY A 401 -1.65 3.72 -3.20
C GLY A 401 -1.22 2.57 -4.11
N SER A 402 -1.34 2.69 -5.44
CA SER A 402 -1.03 1.58 -6.36
C SER A 402 0.44 1.16 -6.29
N LYS A 403 0.65 -0.16 -6.22
CA LYS A 403 1.97 -0.81 -6.26
C LYS A 403 2.45 -1.13 -7.67
N GLU A 404 1.58 -1.01 -8.67
CA GLU A 404 1.96 -1.17 -10.08
C GLU A 404 2.93 -0.07 -10.50
N THR A 405 3.74 -0.35 -11.53
CA THR A 405 4.74 0.59 -12.03
C THR A 405 4.20 1.35 -13.23
N TYR A 406 4.25 2.69 -13.15
CA TYR A 406 3.88 3.62 -14.21
C TYR A 406 5.09 4.48 -14.59
N PHE A 407 5.01 5.16 -15.73
CA PHE A 407 5.99 6.16 -16.15
C PHE A 407 5.64 7.56 -15.62
N TRP A 408 6.68 8.31 -15.25
CA TRP A 408 6.59 9.64 -14.65
C TRP A 408 7.58 10.59 -15.31
N LEU A 409 7.17 11.84 -15.52
CA LEU A 409 8.01 12.93 -16.00
C LEU A 409 8.58 13.72 -14.81
N CYS A 410 9.90 13.83 -14.74
CA CYS A 410 10.56 14.67 -13.74
C CYS A 410 10.19 16.15 -13.95
N PRO A 411 9.65 16.86 -12.95
CA PRO A 411 9.21 18.25 -13.14
C PRO A 411 10.37 19.20 -13.47
N ASP A 412 11.56 18.95 -12.92
CA ASP A 412 12.74 19.82 -13.11
C ASP A 412 13.44 19.68 -14.47
N LYS A 413 13.30 18.51 -15.12
CA LYS A 413 14.14 18.08 -16.26
C LYS A 413 13.43 17.32 -17.37
N GLY A 414 12.15 17.00 -17.23
CA GLY A 414 11.37 16.24 -18.22
C GLY A 414 11.78 14.76 -18.37
N HIS A 415 12.71 14.24 -17.56
CA HIS A 415 13.13 12.84 -17.64
C HIS A 415 11.95 11.89 -17.40
N SER A 416 11.73 10.95 -18.31
CA SER A 416 10.71 9.91 -18.15
C SER A 416 11.28 8.65 -17.48
N TYR A 417 10.70 8.21 -16.35
CA TYR A 417 11.20 7.09 -15.55
C TYR A 417 10.09 6.21 -14.95
N PRO A 418 10.34 4.90 -14.73
CA PRO A 418 9.40 4.01 -14.07
C PRO A 418 9.43 4.16 -12.54
N ALA A 419 8.26 4.21 -11.90
CA ALA A 419 8.07 4.09 -10.44
C ALA A 419 6.63 3.67 -10.12
N SER A 420 6.35 3.17 -8.91
CA SER A 420 4.96 2.96 -8.47
C SER A 420 4.31 4.23 -7.94
N ALA A 421 2.98 4.31 -8.03
CA ALA A 421 2.22 5.44 -7.47
C ALA A 421 2.49 5.57 -5.97
N SER A 422 2.46 4.47 -5.21
CA SER A 422 2.77 4.43 -3.78
C SER A 422 4.15 5.01 -3.43
N ASN A 423 5.14 4.86 -4.33
CA ASN A 423 6.49 5.37 -4.11
C ASN A 423 6.59 6.88 -4.39
N ARG A 424 5.85 7.39 -5.39
CA ARG A 424 5.76 8.83 -5.65
C ARG A 424 4.93 9.57 -4.60
N THR A 425 3.84 8.97 -4.11
CA THR A 425 2.91 9.58 -3.15
C THR A 425 3.41 9.47 -1.71
N SER A 426 3.49 8.25 -1.17
CA SER A 426 3.78 7.99 0.25
C SER A 426 5.27 8.02 0.58
N ALA A 427 6.13 7.49 -0.29
CA ALA A 427 7.58 7.51 -0.08
C ALA A 427 8.28 8.75 -0.69
N ASN A 428 7.54 9.59 -1.43
CA ASN A 428 8.02 10.80 -2.12
C ASN A 428 9.37 10.61 -2.88
N SER A 429 9.52 9.47 -3.57
CA SER A 429 10.79 9.09 -4.21
C SER A 429 11.15 10.05 -5.34
N LYS A 430 12.29 10.73 -5.24
CA LYS A 430 12.78 11.65 -6.28
C LYS A 430 13.21 10.92 -7.56
N CYS A 431 13.25 11.66 -8.68
CA CYS A 431 13.61 11.12 -9.99
C CYS A 431 14.92 10.30 -9.96
N PRO A 432 14.91 9.00 -10.30
CA PRO A 432 16.09 8.15 -10.25
C PRO A 432 17.13 8.50 -11.33
N VAL A 433 16.72 9.17 -12.42
CA VAL A 433 17.63 9.67 -13.46
C VAL A 433 18.44 10.84 -12.92
N CYS A 434 17.79 11.84 -12.30
CA CYS A 434 18.49 12.97 -11.66
C CYS A 434 19.43 12.52 -10.53
N LEU A 435 19.12 11.42 -9.85
CA LEU A 435 19.96 10.82 -8.80
C LEU A 435 21.01 9.83 -9.33
N ASN A 436 21.14 9.64 -10.66
CA ASN A 436 22.01 8.64 -11.29
C ASN A 436 21.83 7.20 -10.76
N ARG A 437 20.62 6.88 -10.28
CA ARG A 437 20.20 5.52 -9.89
C ARG A 437 19.61 4.74 -11.07
N LEU A 438 19.10 5.45 -12.07
CA LEU A 438 18.72 4.92 -13.38
C LEU A 438 19.52 5.66 -14.45
N ILE A 439 20.23 4.91 -15.29
CA ILE A 439 21.00 5.48 -16.40
C ILE A 439 20.17 5.39 -17.69
N VAL A 440 20.01 6.53 -18.35
CA VAL A 440 19.29 6.69 -19.61
C VAL A 440 20.29 7.18 -20.66
N PRO A 441 20.53 6.41 -21.74
CA PRO A 441 21.39 6.82 -22.85
C PRO A 441 20.93 8.15 -23.46
N GLY A 442 21.88 9.04 -23.72
CA GLY A 442 21.61 10.39 -24.25
C GLY A 442 21.24 11.42 -23.18
N VAL A 443 21.22 11.06 -21.89
CA VAL A 443 20.78 11.94 -20.79
C VAL A 443 21.82 12.03 -19.68
N ASN A 444 22.12 10.92 -19.01
CA ASN A 444 22.98 10.90 -17.82
C ASN A 444 24.03 9.77 -17.82
N ASP A 445 24.21 9.10 -18.95
CA ASP A 445 25.32 8.18 -19.18
C ASP A 445 26.65 8.93 -19.35
N VAL A 446 27.77 8.20 -19.27
CA VAL A 446 29.12 8.78 -19.30
C VAL A 446 29.57 9.15 -20.72
N ALA A 447 28.99 8.58 -21.79
CA ALA A 447 29.25 9.05 -23.15
C ALA A 447 28.66 10.45 -23.37
N THR A 448 27.45 10.68 -22.87
CA THR A 448 26.77 11.99 -22.95
C THR A 448 27.40 13.02 -22.03
N THR A 449 27.67 12.66 -20.77
CA THR A 449 28.10 13.63 -19.74
C THR A 449 29.61 13.87 -19.71
N HIS A 450 30.43 12.89 -20.14
CA HIS A 450 31.89 12.95 -20.10
C HIS A 450 32.51 12.51 -21.44
N PRO A 451 32.12 13.08 -22.60
CA PRO A 451 32.50 12.59 -23.93
C PRO A 451 34.01 12.57 -24.18
N TRP A 452 34.80 13.37 -23.47
CA TRP A 452 36.27 13.35 -23.57
C TRP A 452 36.88 12.01 -23.12
N LEU A 453 36.23 11.31 -22.17
CA LEU A 453 36.68 9.99 -21.70
C LEU A 453 36.53 8.90 -22.77
N LEU A 454 35.68 9.10 -23.78
CA LEU A 454 35.53 8.14 -24.89
C LEU A 454 36.82 7.98 -25.69
N SER A 455 37.65 9.03 -25.77
CA SER A 455 38.96 8.98 -26.43
C SER A 455 39.99 8.13 -25.68
N GLU A 456 39.74 7.80 -24.41
CA GLU A 456 40.56 6.89 -23.60
C GLU A 456 39.87 5.55 -23.32
N TRP A 457 38.70 5.30 -23.90
CA TRP A 457 37.99 4.03 -23.70
C TRP A 457 38.64 2.94 -24.56
N HIS A 458 39.10 1.84 -23.95
CA HIS A 458 39.80 0.82 -24.71
C HIS A 458 38.88 0.18 -25.77
N PRO A 459 39.25 0.14 -27.07
CA PRO A 459 38.34 -0.31 -28.14
C PRO A 459 37.76 -1.71 -27.94
N ALA A 460 38.58 -2.68 -27.48
CA ALA A 460 38.14 -4.06 -27.20
C ALA A 460 37.16 -4.18 -26.01
N TRP A 461 36.98 -3.12 -25.22
CA TRP A 461 36.08 -3.09 -24.06
C TRP A 461 34.77 -2.34 -24.32
N LEU A 462 34.63 -1.63 -25.45
CA LEU A 462 33.40 -0.89 -25.80
C LEU A 462 32.14 -1.77 -25.87
N GLN A 463 32.27 -3.05 -26.24
CA GLN A 463 31.14 -3.99 -26.23
C GLN A 463 30.84 -4.58 -24.84
N GLN A 464 31.87 -4.73 -23.99
CA GLN A 464 31.76 -5.34 -22.66
C GLN A 464 31.24 -4.32 -21.62
N VAL A 465 31.78 -3.11 -21.67
CA VAL A 465 31.43 -1.97 -20.81
C VAL A 465 31.05 -0.78 -21.70
N PRO A 466 29.88 -0.82 -22.37
CA PRO A 466 29.46 0.26 -23.26
C PRO A 466 29.17 1.55 -22.48
N PRO A 467 29.77 2.70 -22.85
CA PRO A 467 29.70 3.93 -22.06
C PRO A 467 28.27 4.51 -21.96
N SER A 468 27.38 4.17 -22.89
CA SER A 468 25.97 4.55 -22.84
C SER A 468 25.15 3.86 -21.74
N LYS A 469 25.67 2.80 -21.08
CA LYS A 469 24.96 2.08 -19.99
C LYS A 469 25.36 2.51 -18.58
N TYR A 470 26.39 3.34 -18.41
CA TYR A 470 26.94 3.67 -17.10
C TYR A 470 27.00 5.18 -16.88
N GLY A 471 26.61 5.65 -15.70
CA GLY A 471 26.84 7.04 -15.29
C GLY A 471 28.27 7.26 -14.79
N SER A 472 28.67 8.53 -14.67
CA SER A 472 30.01 8.93 -14.23
C SER A 472 30.40 8.44 -12.83
N GLY A 473 29.43 8.16 -11.95
CA GLY A 473 29.66 7.59 -10.62
C GLY A 473 29.74 6.05 -10.57
N SER A 474 29.83 5.37 -11.72
CA SER A 474 29.82 3.90 -11.78
C SER A 474 31.11 3.26 -11.24
N LYS A 475 30.97 2.31 -10.31
CA LYS A 475 32.07 1.50 -9.77
C LYS A 475 32.48 0.32 -10.67
N VAL A 476 31.95 0.24 -11.88
CA VAL A 476 32.32 -0.81 -12.85
C VAL A 476 33.74 -0.53 -13.36
N MET A 477 34.59 -1.57 -13.30
CA MET A 477 35.93 -1.56 -13.88
C MET A 477 35.85 -1.48 -15.40
N ASN A 478 36.65 -0.60 -15.98
CA ASN A 478 36.85 -0.48 -17.42
C ASN A 478 38.35 -0.53 -17.74
N MET A 479 38.70 -1.00 -18.93
CA MET A 479 40.06 -0.85 -19.46
C MET A 479 40.16 0.50 -20.19
N TRP A 480 41.20 1.26 -19.84
CA TRP A 480 41.48 2.57 -20.39
C TRP A 480 42.75 2.53 -21.23
N LEU A 481 42.78 3.26 -22.33
CA LEU A 481 43.93 3.43 -23.22
C LEU A 481 44.29 4.92 -23.24
N CYS A 482 45.38 5.31 -22.58
CA CYS A 482 45.76 6.73 -22.57
C CYS A 482 46.32 7.18 -23.93
N LYS A 483 46.43 8.50 -24.14
CA LYS A 483 47.01 9.10 -25.35
C LYS A 483 48.47 8.69 -25.65
N ARG A 484 49.18 8.11 -24.67
CA ARG A 484 50.55 7.58 -24.81
C ARG A 484 50.59 6.07 -25.10
N GLY A 485 49.44 5.42 -25.24
CA GLY A 485 49.32 3.99 -25.57
C GLY A 485 49.35 3.05 -24.36
N HIS A 486 49.53 3.54 -23.14
CA HIS A 486 49.47 2.68 -21.94
C HIS A 486 48.03 2.24 -21.64
N GLU A 487 47.86 0.95 -21.41
CA GLU A 487 46.60 0.31 -20.99
C GLU A 487 46.53 0.22 -19.45
N TYR A 488 45.40 0.56 -18.86
CA TYR A 488 45.23 0.53 -17.40
C TYR A 488 43.77 0.25 -16.98
N LEU A 489 43.60 -0.58 -15.94
CA LEU A 489 42.29 -0.94 -15.41
C LEU A 489 41.89 0.01 -14.26
N MET A 490 40.72 0.65 -14.38
CA MET A 490 40.22 1.60 -13.37
C MET A 490 38.69 1.68 -13.42
N THR A 491 38.02 1.95 -12.30
CA THR A 491 36.56 2.17 -12.35
C THR A 491 36.22 3.46 -13.08
N ILE A 492 35.01 3.55 -13.64
CA ILE A 492 34.52 4.77 -14.30
C ILE A 492 34.50 5.95 -13.30
N ALA A 493 34.04 5.73 -12.07
CA ALA A 493 34.02 6.73 -11.01
C ALA A 493 35.42 7.25 -10.65
N ASP A 494 36.39 6.34 -10.49
CA ASP A 494 37.76 6.72 -10.15
C ASP A 494 38.42 7.41 -11.33
N ARG A 495 38.18 6.97 -12.58
CA ARG A 495 38.72 7.63 -13.77
C ARG A 495 38.17 9.04 -13.96
N VAL A 496 36.89 9.28 -13.66
CA VAL A 496 36.28 10.62 -13.70
C VAL A 496 36.94 11.57 -12.69
N GLN A 497 37.36 11.05 -11.53
CA GLN A 497 37.97 11.85 -10.45
C GLN A 497 39.51 11.94 -10.53
N SER A 498 40.16 10.98 -11.16
CA SER A 498 41.62 10.88 -11.25
C SER A 498 42.19 11.62 -12.47
N LYS A 499 43.53 11.73 -12.50
CA LYS A 499 44.27 12.25 -13.65
C LYS A 499 44.45 11.22 -14.78
N GLY A 500 43.81 10.05 -14.69
CA GLY A 500 43.95 8.96 -15.65
C GLY A 500 45.17 8.07 -15.37
N CYS A 501 45.95 7.81 -16.41
CA CYS A 501 47.05 6.85 -16.37
C CYS A 501 48.17 7.24 -15.39
N ASP A 502 48.43 6.40 -14.39
CA ASP A 502 49.46 6.62 -13.38
C ASP A 502 50.87 6.75 -13.99
N GLU A 503 51.20 5.96 -15.01
CA GLU A 503 52.46 6.03 -15.78
C GLU A 503 52.63 7.37 -16.51
N CYS A 504 51.53 8.02 -16.93
CA CYS A 504 51.60 9.38 -17.50
C CYS A 504 51.84 10.44 -16.42
N THR A 505 51.19 10.29 -15.26
CA THR A 505 51.24 11.28 -14.18
C THR A 505 52.56 11.30 -13.40
N THR A 506 53.31 10.21 -13.44
CA THR A 506 54.58 10.05 -12.71
C THR A 506 55.79 10.67 -13.40
N GLY A 507 55.67 11.18 -14.64
CA GLY A 507 56.85 11.55 -15.47
C GLY A 507 56.76 12.72 -16.46
N THR A 508 55.85 13.71 -16.33
CA THR A 508 55.81 14.86 -17.29
C THR A 508 55.64 16.28 -16.68
N ARG A 509 56.26 17.26 -17.37
CA ARG A 509 56.39 18.69 -17.03
C ARG A 509 55.06 19.44 -16.98
N ARG A 510 54.88 20.37 -16.01
CA ARG A 510 53.76 21.33 -16.01
C ARG A 510 54.01 22.41 -17.07
N PRO A 511 53.00 22.90 -17.82
CA PRO A 511 53.20 23.91 -18.86
C PRO A 511 53.81 25.24 -18.38
N SER A 512 53.64 25.58 -17.10
CA SER A 512 54.13 26.82 -16.49
C SER A 512 55.54 26.75 -15.88
N THR A 513 56.22 25.59 -15.90
CA THR A 513 57.62 25.50 -15.46
C THR A 513 58.59 25.60 -16.65
N PRO A 514 59.65 26.42 -16.56
CA PRO A 514 60.69 26.46 -17.58
C PRO A 514 61.35 25.09 -17.81
N SER A 515 61.80 24.85 -19.05
CA SER A 515 62.53 23.63 -19.41
C SER A 515 63.93 23.60 -18.81
N LEU A 516 64.62 22.45 -18.92
CA LEU A 516 66.00 22.33 -18.46
C LEU A 516 66.96 23.25 -19.25
N PRO A 517 66.86 23.39 -20.60
CA PRO A 517 67.63 24.40 -21.34
C PRO A 517 67.27 25.85 -20.97
N GLU A 518 65.99 26.17 -20.78
CA GLU A 518 65.55 27.53 -20.39
C GLU A 518 66.08 27.94 -19.00
N SER A 519 66.16 27.00 -18.05
CA SER A 519 66.55 27.28 -16.66
C SER A 519 68.03 27.03 -16.36
N HIS A 520 68.65 26.06 -17.01
CA HIS A 520 70.01 25.59 -16.73
C HIS A 520 70.75 25.20 -18.04
N PRO A 521 71.00 26.15 -18.96
CA PRO A 521 71.54 25.85 -20.30
C PRO A 521 72.90 25.14 -20.26
N ALA A 522 73.79 25.53 -19.34
CA ALA A 522 75.09 24.88 -19.15
C ALA A 522 74.96 23.41 -18.73
N LEU A 523 73.90 23.04 -18.01
CA LEU A 523 73.64 21.66 -17.62
C LEU A 523 73.01 20.86 -18.76
N ALA A 524 72.12 21.47 -19.55
CA ALA A 524 71.56 20.86 -20.75
C ALA A 524 72.64 20.51 -21.79
N ALA A 525 73.72 21.30 -21.88
CA ALA A 525 74.88 21.01 -22.73
C ALA A 525 75.65 19.72 -22.31
N GLU A 526 75.52 19.26 -21.07
CA GLU A 526 76.09 17.98 -20.60
C GLU A 526 75.14 16.77 -20.82
N TRP A 527 74.02 16.93 -21.53
CA TRP A 527 73.09 15.82 -21.87
C TRP A 527 73.76 14.85 -22.85
N HIS A 528 73.60 13.54 -22.66
CA HIS A 528 74.25 12.57 -23.54
C HIS A 528 73.50 12.45 -24.88
N PRO A 529 74.15 12.67 -26.04
CA PRO A 529 73.46 12.84 -27.33
C PRO A 529 72.68 11.62 -27.82
N THR A 530 73.13 10.40 -27.50
CA THR A 530 72.58 9.15 -28.08
C THR A 530 72.09 8.11 -27.07
N ARG A 531 72.16 8.36 -25.75
CA ARG A 531 71.86 7.34 -24.71
C ARG A 531 70.56 7.58 -23.91
N ASN A 532 69.83 8.64 -24.23
CA ASN A 532 68.53 8.94 -23.62
C ASN A 532 67.36 8.58 -24.56
N GLU A 533 67.54 7.60 -25.44
CA GLU A 533 66.46 6.98 -26.26
C GLU A 533 65.60 7.98 -27.07
N GLY A 534 66.22 9.08 -27.52
CA GLY A 534 65.56 10.14 -28.29
C GLY A 534 64.96 11.28 -27.46
N LEU A 535 64.97 11.18 -26.12
CA LEU A 535 64.42 12.19 -25.21
C LEU A 535 65.26 13.48 -25.18
N SER A 536 64.59 14.61 -25.37
CA SER A 536 65.17 15.96 -25.35
C SER A 536 65.20 16.55 -23.93
N PRO A 537 66.25 17.29 -23.52
CA PRO A 537 66.23 18.03 -22.26
C PRO A 537 65.11 19.09 -22.18
N GLU A 538 64.54 19.53 -23.30
CA GLU A 538 63.42 20.48 -23.36
C GLU A 538 62.11 19.96 -22.72
N GLU A 539 61.95 18.64 -22.69
CA GLU A 539 60.76 17.96 -22.15
C GLU A 539 60.71 17.99 -20.62
N PHE A 540 61.87 18.20 -19.98
CA PHE A 540 62.04 18.09 -18.53
C PHE A 540 62.25 19.45 -17.86
N SER A 541 61.90 19.53 -16.57
CA SER A 541 62.14 20.71 -15.74
C SER A 541 63.27 20.46 -14.74
N ALA A 542 63.87 21.52 -14.20
CA ALA A 542 64.98 21.46 -13.24
C ALA A 542 64.70 20.60 -11.97
N SER A 543 63.42 20.43 -11.60
CA SER A 543 62.99 19.60 -10.47
C SER A 543 62.77 18.12 -10.79
N CYS A 544 63.03 17.69 -12.03
CA CYS A 544 62.80 16.30 -12.45
C CYS A 544 63.69 15.32 -11.67
N GLN A 545 63.09 14.23 -11.23
CA GLN A 545 63.70 13.23 -10.35
C GLN A 545 64.21 11.98 -11.09
N ASP A 546 64.05 11.95 -12.42
CA ASP A 546 64.40 10.83 -13.28
C ASP A 546 65.88 10.82 -13.66
N LYS A 547 66.42 9.63 -13.90
CA LYS A 547 67.86 9.37 -14.09
C LYS A 547 68.23 9.24 -15.56
N PHE A 548 68.85 10.27 -16.12
CA PHE A 548 69.35 10.32 -17.50
C PHE A 548 70.86 10.09 -17.58
N TYR A 549 71.32 9.80 -18.79
CA TYR A 549 72.74 9.76 -19.14
C TYR A 549 73.26 11.17 -19.46
N TRP A 550 74.43 11.46 -18.92
CA TRP A 550 75.16 12.71 -19.07
C TRP A 550 76.55 12.43 -19.64
N LEU A 551 77.11 13.43 -20.32
CA LEU A 551 78.48 13.44 -20.83
C LEU A 551 79.19 14.66 -20.24
N CYS A 552 80.23 14.45 -19.43
CA CYS A 552 80.99 15.58 -18.85
C CYS A 552 82.05 16.11 -19.82
N ASP A 553 82.58 17.29 -19.52
CA ASP A 553 83.75 17.94 -20.13
C ASP A 553 84.91 16.98 -20.49
N LYS A 554 85.23 16.04 -19.59
CA LYS A 554 86.29 15.03 -19.74
C LYS A 554 85.86 13.76 -20.50
N GLY A 555 84.73 13.80 -21.21
CA GLY A 555 84.24 12.69 -22.05
C GLY A 555 83.63 11.49 -21.32
N HIS A 556 83.45 11.54 -20.00
CA HIS A 556 82.87 10.43 -19.25
C HIS A 556 81.35 10.39 -19.37
N THR A 557 80.81 9.24 -19.78
CA THR A 557 79.37 8.95 -19.62
C THR A 557 79.05 8.52 -18.19
N PHE A 558 78.00 9.10 -17.59
CA PHE A 558 77.49 8.68 -16.29
C PHE A 558 75.98 8.91 -16.17
N ARG A 559 75.30 8.18 -15.28
CA ARG A 559 73.85 8.28 -15.08
C ARG A 559 73.52 9.00 -13.77
N GLN A 560 72.67 10.04 -13.82
CA GLN A 560 72.32 10.87 -12.66
C GLN A 560 70.93 11.53 -12.84
N ARG A 561 70.30 11.91 -11.72
CA ARG A 561 69.03 12.67 -11.71
C ARG A 561 69.22 14.15 -12.08
N ILE A 562 68.22 14.76 -12.72
CA ILE A 562 68.25 16.20 -13.08
C ILE A 562 68.32 17.07 -11.81
N ASP A 563 67.46 16.83 -10.81
CA ASP A 563 67.45 17.58 -9.54
C ASP A 563 68.82 17.58 -8.82
N ARG A 564 69.51 16.43 -8.80
CA ARG A 564 70.86 16.30 -8.23
C ARG A 564 71.91 17.05 -9.04
N ARG A 565 71.75 17.13 -10.35
CA ARG A 565 72.67 17.84 -11.24
C ARG A 565 72.51 19.35 -11.11
N VAL A 566 71.28 19.84 -10.98
CA VAL A 566 70.95 21.22 -10.59
C VAL A 566 71.56 21.56 -9.22
N ALA A 567 71.50 20.63 -8.26
CA ALA A 567 72.19 20.74 -6.97
C ALA A 567 73.73 20.57 -7.02
N GLY A 568 74.36 20.67 -8.20
CA GLY A 568 75.82 20.72 -8.37
C GLY A 568 76.55 19.37 -8.34
N TYR A 569 75.86 18.23 -8.40
CA TYR A 569 76.52 16.91 -8.38
C TYR A 569 77.29 16.64 -9.69
N LYS A 570 78.61 16.78 -9.63
CA LYS A 570 79.53 16.52 -10.76
C LYS A 570 79.65 15.02 -11.11
N CYS A 571 80.15 14.75 -12.33
CA CYS A 571 80.47 13.42 -12.84
C CYS A 571 81.14 12.52 -11.78
N SER A 572 80.58 11.33 -11.57
CA SER A 572 81.05 10.40 -10.53
C SER A 572 82.43 9.81 -10.84
N VAL A 573 82.81 9.70 -12.12
CA VAL A 573 84.15 9.28 -12.55
C VAL A 573 85.19 10.35 -12.22
N CYS A 574 84.92 11.62 -12.57
CA CYS A 574 85.79 12.76 -12.25
C CYS A 574 85.92 12.98 -10.73
N SER A 575 84.84 12.79 -9.98
CA SER A 575 84.83 12.99 -8.52
C SER A 575 85.33 11.77 -7.73
N ARG A 576 85.97 10.78 -8.37
CA ARG A 576 86.44 9.52 -7.76
C ARG A 576 85.37 8.79 -6.90
N ARG A 577 84.09 8.90 -7.30
CA ARG A 577 82.95 8.17 -6.70
C ARG A 577 82.60 6.90 -7.47
N THR A 578 82.98 6.81 -8.74
CA THR A 578 82.87 5.61 -9.58
C THR A 578 84.25 5.28 -10.12
N LEU A 579 84.72 4.06 -9.84
CA LEU A 579 85.95 3.53 -10.39
C LEU A 579 85.69 3.02 -11.81
N VAL A 580 86.51 3.45 -12.75
CA VAL A 580 86.50 2.99 -14.14
C VAL A 580 87.92 2.50 -14.47
N PRO A 581 88.11 1.19 -14.69
CA PRO A 581 89.41 0.64 -15.06
C PRO A 581 89.95 1.29 -16.34
N ASN A 582 91.27 1.48 -16.39
CA ASN A 582 91.99 2.19 -17.46
C ASN A 582 91.67 3.69 -17.57
N VAL A 583 91.03 4.29 -16.56
CA VAL A 583 90.65 5.72 -16.55
C VAL A 583 91.03 6.42 -15.24
N ASN A 584 90.63 5.87 -14.08
CA ASN A 584 90.87 6.52 -12.77
C ASN A 584 91.31 5.56 -11.66
N ASP A 585 91.72 4.34 -12.02
CA ASP A 585 92.33 3.37 -11.11
C ASP A 585 93.80 3.72 -10.79
N LEU A 586 94.35 3.05 -9.77
CA LEU A 586 95.69 3.29 -9.25
C LEU A 586 96.79 2.95 -10.28
N ARG A 587 96.60 1.92 -11.11
CA ARG A 587 97.57 1.53 -12.14
C ARG A 587 97.64 2.57 -13.26
N THR A 588 96.50 3.13 -13.65
CA THR A 588 96.41 4.19 -14.67
C THR A 588 96.90 5.53 -14.14
N THR A 589 96.55 5.89 -12.90
CA THR A 589 96.84 7.22 -12.33
C THR A 589 98.23 7.33 -11.71
N GLU A 590 98.79 6.25 -11.16
CA GLU A 590 100.11 6.25 -10.49
C GLU A 590 100.96 5.03 -10.94
N PRO A 591 101.21 4.83 -12.24
CA PRO A 591 101.85 3.63 -12.77
C PRO A 591 103.24 3.35 -12.16
N VAL A 592 104.00 4.41 -11.87
CA VAL A 592 105.32 4.31 -11.22
C VAL A 592 105.20 3.77 -9.79
N LEU A 593 104.22 4.23 -9.01
CA LEU A 593 104.01 3.74 -7.65
C LEU A 593 103.60 2.28 -7.60
N VAL A 594 102.82 1.82 -8.58
CA VAL A 594 102.37 0.42 -8.67
C VAL A 594 103.52 -0.57 -8.78
N THR A 595 104.69 -0.14 -9.28
CA THR A 595 105.89 -0.99 -9.32
C THR A 595 106.48 -1.32 -7.93
N GLU A 596 106.08 -0.60 -6.88
CA GLU A 596 106.38 -0.88 -5.46
C GLU A 596 105.18 -1.45 -4.69
N PHE A 597 104.04 -1.71 -5.34
CA PHE A 597 102.86 -2.29 -4.70
C PHE A 597 103.16 -3.73 -4.28
N HIS A 598 102.97 -4.05 -3.00
CA HIS A 598 103.44 -5.35 -2.49
C HIS A 598 102.64 -6.50 -3.09
N SER A 599 103.34 -7.46 -3.70
CA SER A 599 102.79 -8.53 -4.55
C SER A 599 101.73 -9.42 -3.89
N TYR A 600 101.90 -9.80 -2.61
CA TYR A 600 100.93 -10.64 -1.88
C TYR A 600 100.35 -10.03 -0.60
N LEU A 601 101.02 -9.09 0.09
CA LEU A 601 100.52 -8.53 1.36
C LEU A 601 99.25 -7.67 1.22
N ASN A 602 98.87 -7.26 0.00
CA ASN A 602 97.61 -6.57 -0.25
C ASN A 602 96.41 -7.50 -0.46
N GLY A 603 96.62 -8.83 -0.42
CA GLY A 603 95.58 -9.81 -0.70
C GLY A 603 95.06 -9.70 -2.15
N PRO A 604 93.76 -9.90 -2.42
CA PRO A 604 93.19 -9.89 -3.77
C PRO A 604 93.06 -8.49 -4.39
N LYS A 605 93.69 -7.45 -3.82
CA LYS A 605 93.54 -6.06 -4.27
C LYS A 605 94.44 -5.77 -5.47
N ASP A 606 93.83 -5.73 -6.65
CA ASP A 606 94.46 -5.35 -7.92
C ASP A 606 94.55 -3.80 -8.06
N PRO A 607 95.74 -3.21 -8.30
CA PRO A 607 95.91 -1.80 -8.64
C PRO A 607 95.06 -1.28 -9.82
N GLY A 608 94.69 -2.14 -10.77
CA GLY A 608 93.77 -1.80 -11.86
C GLY A 608 92.28 -1.74 -11.45
N ARG A 609 91.97 -2.08 -10.19
CA ARG A 609 90.62 -2.19 -9.62
C ARG A 609 90.45 -1.47 -8.28
N ILE A 610 91.33 -0.51 -7.97
CA ILE A 610 91.27 0.37 -6.79
C ILE A 610 91.63 1.80 -7.18
N PHE A 611 91.18 2.80 -6.42
CA PHE A 611 91.58 4.20 -6.61
C PHE A 611 92.97 4.51 -6.04
N ALA A 612 93.58 5.59 -6.51
CA ALA A 612 94.59 6.35 -5.78
C ALA A 612 93.96 7.09 -4.56
N GLY A 613 93.46 6.32 -3.59
CA GLY A 613 92.67 6.78 -2.45
C GLY A 613 93.42 6.76 -1.10
N THR A 614 92.69 7.07 -0.03
CA THR A 614 93.20 7.15 1.35
C THR A 614 93.42 5.79 2.03
N ASP A 615 92.99 4.69 1.40
CA ASP A 615 93.25 3.32 1.84
C ASP A 615 94.74 3.06 2.09
N LEU A 616 95.05 2.34 3.16
CA LEU A 616 96.41 1.94 3.50
C LEU A 616 96.77 0.62 2.80
N TYR A 617 97.70 0.68 1.85
CA TYR A 617 98.26 -0.48 1.15
C TYR A 617 99.65 -0.81 1.68
N TRP A 618 100.06 -2.07 1.54
CA TRP A 618 101.43 -2.51 1.76
C TRP A 618 102.27 -2.28 0.51
N TRP A 619 103.51 -1.84 0.72
CA TRP A 619 104.44 -1.55 -0.35
C TRP A 619 105.82 -2.11 0.00
N LYS A 620 106.61 -2.42 -1.03
CA LYS A 620 108.01 -2.83 -0.91
C LYS A 620 108.83 -1.92 -1.82
N CYS A 621 109.76 -1.13 -1.25
CA CYS A 621 110.55 -0.25 -2.10
C CYS A 621 111.55 -1.04 -2.96
N GLN A 622 111.83 -0.56 -4.18
CA GLN A 622 112.76 -1.25 -5.07
C GLN A 622 114.23 -1.03 -4.68
N ALA A 623 114.58 0.17 -4.21
CA ALA A 623 115.96 0.52 -3.87
C ALA A 623 116.55 -0.31 -2.71
N HIS A 624 115.78 -0.52 -1.63
CA HIS A 624 116.27 -1.14 -0.37
C HIS A 624 115.37 -2.26 0.17
N GLY A 625 114.32 -2.66 -0.56
CA GLY A 625 113.41 -3.73 -0.13
C GLY A 625 112.53 -3.43 1.08
N HIS A 626 112.54 -2.20 1.62
CA HIS A 626 111.77 -1.81 2.80
C HIS A 626 110.27 -2.06 2.63
N VAL A 627 109.69 -2.87 3.53
CA VAL A 627 108.25 -3.11 3.61
C VAL A 627 107.60 -2.19 4.64
N TYR A 628 106.48 -1.56 4.27
CA TYR A 628 105.70 -0.66 5.13
C TYR A 628 104.30 -0.40 4.54
N LYS A 629 103.39 0.11 5.38
CA LYS A 629 102.00 0.41 5.00
C LYS A 629 101.77 1.92 4.89
N GLN A 630 101.17 2.39 3.80
CA GLN A 630 100.90 3.82 3.56
C GLN A 630 99.76 4.00 2.54
N SER A 631 99.07 5.14 2.57
CA SER A 631 98.09 5.50 1.54
C SER A 631 98.75 6.12 0.31
N VAL A 632 98.06 6.07 -0.83
CA VAL A 632 98.60 6.56 -2.11
C VAL A 632 98.91 8.06 -2.06
N PRO A 633 98.01 8.96 -1.61
CA PRO A 633 98.32 10.39 -1.51
C PRO A 633 99.53 10.70 -0.60
N HIS A 634 99.70 9.97 0.50
CA HIS A 634 100.86 10.12 1.37
C HIS A 634 102.15 9.61 0.70
N ARG A 635 102.08 8.55 -0.10
CA ARG A 635 103.21 8.04 -0.89
C ARG A 635 103.66 9.00 -1.98
N VAL A 636 102.71 9.63 -2.68
CA VAL A 636 102.97 10.72 -3.63
C VAL A 636 103.65 11.88 -2.89
N LYS A 637 103.11 12.32 -1.75
CA LYS A 637 103.68 13.40 -0.93
C LYS A 637 105.08 13.09 -0.38
N SER A 638 105.37 11.86 0.02
CA SER A 638 106.71 11.45 0.47
C SER A 638 107.69 11.13 -0.68
N LYS A 639 107.24 11.27 -1.93
CA LYS A 639 107.91 10.88 -3.18
C LYS A 639 108.34 9.40 -3.27
N GLY A 640 107.71 8.51 -2.50
CA GLY A 640 108.12 7.12 -2.34
C GLY A 640 108.51 6.80 -0.88
N CYS A 641 109.52 5.95 -0.68
CA CYS A 641 109.79 5.36 0.63
C CYS A 641 110.35 6.32 1.68
N PRO A 642 109.64 6.56 2.81
CA PRO A 642 110.13 7.46 3.85
C PRO A 642 111.36 6.92 4.59
N LYS A 643 111.59 5.60 4.55
CA LYS A 643 112.81 4.96 5.09
C LYS A 643 114.01 5.06 4.16
N CYS A 644 113.83 5.42 2.89
CA CYS A 644 114.94 5.65 1.96
C CYS A 644 115.39 7.13 2.00
N PRO A 645 116.68 7.41 1.75
CA PRO A 645 117.18 8.74 1.39
C PRO A 645 116.32 9.39 0.31
N MET A 646 116.13 10.71 0.34
CA MET A 646 115.23 11.38 -0.62
C MET A 646 115.66 11.22 -2.09
N SER A 647 116.97 11.14 -2.34
CA SER A 647 117.57 10.87 -3.66
C SER A 647 117.17 9.52 -4.27
N GLU A 648 116.76 8.55 -3.46
CA GLU A 648 116.56 7.15 -3.85
C GLU A 648 115.07 6.73 -3.81
N ARG A 649 114.15 7.70 -3.70
CA ARG A 649 112.71 7.43 -3.67
C ARG A 649 112.14 7.45 -5.08
N ILE A 650 111.23 6.50 -5.36
CA ILE A 650 110.80 6.20 -6.74
C ILE A 650 110.07 7.33 -7.50
N LEU A 651 109.58 8.37 -6.82
CA LEU A 651 109.02 9.58 -7.45
C LEU A 651 109.93 10.81 -7.34
N ASN A 652 111.14 10.67 -6.80
CA ASN A 652 112.14 11.73 -6.83
C ASN A 652 112.87 11.67 -8.18
N ARG A 653 112.35 12.42 -9.14
CA ARG A 653 113.06 12.79 -10.38
C ARG A 653 114.16 13.79 -10.08
#